data_AF-A0A7W7FRK9-F1
#
_entry.id   AF-A0A7W7FRK9-F1
#
_cell.length_a   1.000
_cell.length_b   1.000
_cell.length_c   1.000
_cell.angle_alpha   90.00
_cell.angle_beta   90.00
_cell.angle_gamma   90.00
#
_symmetry.space_group_name_H-M   'P 1'
#
loop_
_entity.id
_entity.type
_entity.pdbx_description
1 polymer ?
#
loop_
_entity_poly.entity_id
_entity_poly.type
_entity_poly.pdbx_seq_one_letter_code
_entity_poly.pdbx_strand_id
1 'polypeptide(L)'
;MSPQSLAQGNWAAEQLVLTGGDRGIVAVVAVVALAALVIGYILLREVLAAGQGTAKMQEIATAVQEGAAAYLNRQFRTLGIFVALVFLLLFALPAEDWMERLGRSLFFIVGAVFSAAIGYLGMWLSTRANVRVAAAANETGGREKATRIAFRTGGVVGMMTVGLGLFGAALVVLVYAGQAPKVLEGFGFGAALLAMFMRVGGGIFTKAADVGADLVGKVEKNIPEDDPRNAATIADNVGDNVGDCAGMAADLFESYAVTLVAALILGTAAFGTQGLMFPLIVPAIGVLTAVLGVYITKARVGESGLTAINRSFYISAIISAVLCTIAAFAFLPNTFSGLTSVSPEIGATEGNPAMVAAIAVIIGIVLAGIILWLTGYFTGTDYRPVKDVGKTSLTGAATVVLAGISVGFESAVYTAIVIGGAVYGAFLLSGSITVALFAIALAGCGLLTTVGVIVAMDTFGPVSDNAQGIAEMSGDVHGEGAQILTELDAVGNTTKAITKGIAIATAVLAATALFGSYTDAIKQALLGAGQAFADADFVVYGPGILVGLIIGAAVVFMFSGLAVNAVTRAAGAIVFEVRRQFRENPGIMDGTTKPEYGRVVDICTKDSLRELATPGLLAVLAPIAVGFGLGVGPLAGYLAGAIASGTLMAVFLANSGGAWDNAKKLVEDGHHGGKGSDAHAATIIGDTVGDPFKDTAGPAINPLIKVMNLVAVLIAPAIVTLSVGADASPAIRAAIAIFSVLVIIGAVIVSKRRGTAIAEDSPSEGEKVANGAA
;
A
#
# COMPACT_ATOMS: atom_id res chain seq x y z
N MET A 1 21.12 -26.69 -39.82
CA MET A 1 19.72 -27.07 -39.54
C MET A 1 18.82 -26.19 -40.38
N SER A 2 17.86 -26.79 -41.10
CA SER A 2 17.05 -26.13 -42.13
C SER A 2 16.04 -25.12 -41.57
N PRO A 3 15.60 -24.10 -42.35
CA PRO A 3 14.73 -23.01 -41.90
C PRO A 3 13.29 -23.41 -41.49
N GLN A 4 12.96 -24.70 -41.49
CA GLN A 4 11.64 -25.23 -41.15
C GLN A 4 11.52 -25.73 -39.70
N SER A 5 12.60 -25.71 -38.90
CA SER A 5 12.54 -26.10 -37.47
C SER A 5 12.29 -24.94 -36.51
N LEU A 6 12.04 -23.71 -37.01
CA LEU A 6 11.82 -22.50 -36.20
C LEU A 6 10.32 -22.17 -35.99
N ALA A 7 9.40 -23.03 -36.43
CA ALA A 7 7.96 -22.79 -36.40
C ALA A 7 7.22 -23.42 -35.19
N GLN A 8 7.91 -23.84 -34.13
CA GLN A 8 7.30 -24.53 -32.98
C GLN A 8 7.36 -23.71 -31.67
N GLY A 9 7.00 -22.42 -31.72
CA GLY A 9 7.00 -21.52 -30.55
C GLY A 9 5.62 -21.11 -29.99
N ASN A 10 4.50 -21.45 -30.63
CA ASN A 10 3.16 -20.92 -30.28
C ASN A 10 2.41 -21.67 -29.14
N TRP A 11 3.09 -22.38 -28.24
CA TRP A 11 2.42 -23.45 -27.48
C TRP A 11 1.82 -23.07 -26.12
N ALA A 12 2.10 -21.90 -25.52
CA ALA A 12 1.73 -21.66 -24.12
C ALA A 12 0.39 -20.91 -23.92
N ALA A 13 0.05 -19.90 -24.73
CA ALA A 13 -1.16 -19.09 -24.52
C ALA A 13 -2.34 -19.45 -25.45
N GLU A 14 -2.07 -19.84 -26.70
CA GLU A 14 -3.11 -20.11 -27.72
C GLU A 14 -3.81 -21.47 -27.59
N GLN A 15 -3.28 -22.42 -26.80
CA GLN A 15 -3.84 -23.78 -26.66
C GLN A 15 -4.41 -24.10 -25.26
N LEU A 16 -4.57 -23.09 -24.39
CA LEU A 16 -5.12 -23.29 -23.05
C LEU A 16 -6.64 -23.49 -23.08
N VAL A 17 -7.06 -24.74 -23.30
CA VAL A 17 -8.48 -25.12 -23.29
C VAL A 17 -8.90 -25.55 -21.89
N LEU A 18 -9.61 -24.68 -21.18
CA LEU A 18 -10.26 -25.02 -19.91
C LEU A 18 -11.36 -26.05 -20.16
N THR A 19 -11.28 -27.21 -19.51
CA THR A 19 -12.33 -28.24 -19.53
C THR A 19 -13.56 -27.78 -18.73
N GLY A 20 -14.68 -28.50 -18.85
CA GLY A 20 -15.88 -28.22 -18.04
C GLY A 20 -15.62 -28.32 -16.53
N GLY A 21 -14.73 -29.23 -16.12
CA GLY A 21 -14.30 -29.36 -14.71
C GLY A 21 -13.49 -28.16 -14.24
N ASP A 22 -12.55 -27.68 -15.07
CA ASP A 22 -11.70 -26.52 -14.75
C ASP A 22 -12.54 -25.25 -14.58
N ARG A 23 -13.51 -25.03 -15.48
CA ARG A 23 -14.47 -23.92 -15.35
C ARG A 23 -15.32 -24.04 -14.09
N GLY A 24 -15.67 -25.27 -13.69
CA GLY A 24 -16.37 -25.54 -12.44
C GLY A 24 -15.57 -25.09 -11.20
N ILE A 25 -14.26 -25.36 -11.18
CA ILE A 25 -13.38 -24.93 -10.07
C ILE A 25 -13.30 -23.40 -10.00
N VAL A 26 -13.06 -22.74 -11.13
CA VAL A 26 -13.01 -21.28 -11.17
C VAL A 26 -14.37 -20.67 -10.78
N ALA A 27 -15.48 -21.29 -11.16
CA ALA A 27 -16.81 -20.87 -10.72
C ALA A 27 -17.00 -21.04 -9.20
N VAL A 28 -16.51 -22.13 -8.59
CA VAL A 28 -16.50 -22.29 -7.12
C VAL A 28 -15.69 -21.19 -6.46
N VAL A 29 -14.51 -20.84 -7.00
CA VAL A 29 -13.71 -19.72 -6.50
C VAL A 29 -14.49 -18.40 -6.60
N ALA A 30 -15.18 -18.15 -7.71
CA ALA A 30 -16.03 -16.97 -7.86
C ALA A 30 -17.17 -16.95 -6.82
N VAL A 31 -17.77 -18.10 -6.51
CA VAL A 31 -18.79 -18.23 -5.45
C VAL A 31 -18.19 -17.94 -4.07
N VAL A 32 -16.99 -18.42 -3.77
CA VAL A 32 -16.29 -18.09 -2.51
C VAL A 32 -16.00 -16.59 -2.42
N ALA A 33 -15.59 -15.97 -3.52
CA ALA A 33 -15.39 -14.52 -3.60
C ALA A 33 -16.68 -13.74 -3.33
N LEU A 34 -17.81 -14.17 -3.91
CA LEU A 34 -19.13 -13.58 -3.64
C LEU A 34 -19.56 -13.81 -2.19
N ALA A 35 -19.27 -14.98 -1.61
CA ALA A 35 -19.54 -15.26 -0.20
C ALA A 35 -18.76 -14.31 0.72
N ALA A 36 -17.52 -13.95 0.37
CA ALA A 36 -16.74 -12.93 1.08
C ALA A 36 -17.49 -11.59 1.10
N LEU A 37 -18.01 -11.14 -0.05
CA LEU A 37 -18.78 -9.89 -0.16
C LEU A 37 -20.05 -9.93 0.69
N VAL A 38 -20.75 -11.06 0.72
CA VAL A 38 -21.93 -11.26 1.58
C VAL A 38 -21.55 -11.18 3.06
N ILE A 39 -20.45 -11.80 3.48
CA ILE A 39 -19.97 -11.74 4.86
C ILE A 39 -19.56 -10.30 5.22
N GLY A 40 -18.87 -9.60 4.31
CA GLY A 40 -18.57 -8.17 4.45
C GLY A 40 -19.83 -7.34 4.66
N TYR A 41 -20.90 -7.61 3.91
CA TYR A 41 -22.19 -6.94 4.10
C TYR A 41 -22.86 -7.27 5.44
N ILE A 42 -22.76 -8.51 5.93
CA ILE A 42 -23.25 -8.90 7.25
C ILE A 42 -22.50 -8.13 8.34
N LEU A 43 -21.17 -8.11 8.30
CA LEU A 43 -20.33 -7.36 9.24
C LEU A 43 -20.65 -5.85 9.20
N LEU A 44 -20.92 -5.31 8.01
CA LEU A 44 -21.31 -3.91 7.83
C LEU A 44 -22.62 -3.60 8.57
N ARG A 45 -23.62 -4.48 8.46
CA ARG A 45 -24.88 -4.32 9.21
C ARG A 45 -24.66 -4.38 10.71
N GLU A 46 -23.80 -5.28 11.19
CA GLU A 46 -23.48 -5.38 12.62
C GLU A 46 -22.81 -4.11 13.15
N VAL A 47 -21.87 -3.52 12.40
CA VAL A 47 -21.22 -2.25 12.76
C VAL A 47 -22.23 -1.11 12.78
N LEU A 48 -23.05 -0.97 11.73
CA LEU A 48 -24.00 0.13 11.63
C LEU A 48 -25.13 0.08 12.67
N ALA A 49 -25.45 -1.11 13.18
CA ALA A 49 -26.42 -1.32 14.25
C ALA A 49 -25.96 -0.81 15.63
N ALA A 50 -24.65 -0.56 15.83
CA ALA A 50 -24.15 0.01 17.07
C ALA A 50 -24.58 1.47 17.27
N GLY A 51 -24.75 1.87 18.53
CA GLY A 51 -25.18 3.21 18.92
C GLY A 51 -24.16 4.30 18.58
N GLN A 52 -24.63 5.52 18.33
CA GLN A 52 -23.80 6.66 17.88
C GLN A 52 -23.45 7.66 18.99
N GLY A 53 -23.69 7.31 20.26
CA GLY A 53 -23.37 8.18 21.39
C GLY A 53 -24.20 9.46 21.45
N THR A 54 -23.60 10.53 21.96
CA THR A 54 -24.26 11.81 22.25
C THR A 54 -24.51 12.64 20.99
N ALA A 55 -25.32 13.70 21.11
CA ALA A 55 -25.58 14.62 19.99
C ALA A 55 -24.31 15.37 19.53
N LYS A 56 -23.41 15.73 20.46
CA LYS A 56 -22.13 16.38 20.14
C LYS A 56 -21.21 15.46 19.35
N MET A 57 -21.09 14.20 19.78
CA MET A 57 -20.33 13.19 19.05
C MET A 57 -20.84 13.03 17.60
N GLN A 58 -22.16 13.04 17.41
CA GLN A 58 -22.78 12.96 16.08
C GLN A 58 -22.51 14.20 15.23
N GLU A 59 -22.53 15.40 15.81
CA GLU A 59 -22.21 16.65 15.11
C GLU A 59 -20.77 16.63 14.58
N ILE A 60 -19.81 16.27 15.43
CA ILE A 60 -18.38 16.15 15.06
C ILE A 60 -18.18 15.09 13.99
N ALA A 61 -18.76 13.89 14.17
CA ALA A 61 -18.67 12.82 13.20
C ALA A 61 -19.26 13.20 11.84
N THR A 62 -20.34 13.99 11.82
CA THR A 62 -20.94 14.49 10.58
C THR A 62 -20.01 15.44 9.85
N ALA A 63 -19.34 16.35 10.56
CA ALA A 63 -18.35 17.25 9.95
C ALA A 63 -17.17 16.48 9.32
N VAL A 64 -16.67 15.45 10.01
CA VAL A 64 -15.62 14.57 9.46
C VAL A 64 -16.11 13.80 8.23
N GLN A 65 -17.35 13.26 8.27
CA GLN A 65 -17.96 12.58 7.13
C GLN A 65 -18.09 13.49 5.89
N GLU A 66 -18.52 14.73 6.08
CA GLU A 66 -18.67 15.70 4.99
C GLU A 66 -17.32 16.07 4.38
N GLY A 67 -16.32 16.35 5.21
CA GLY A 67 -14.95 16.68 4.76
C GLY A 67 -14.31 15.53 3.98
N ALA A 68 -14.40 14.30 4.50
CA ALA A 68 -13.82 13.11 3.86
C ALA A 68 -14.51 12.78 2.53
N ALA A 69 -15.85 12.88 2.47
CA ALA A 69 -16.60 12.68 1.24
C ALA A 69 -16.28 13.77 0.19
N ALA A 70 -16.17 15.03 0.60
CA ALA A 70 -15.83 16.13 -0.30
C ALA A 70 -14.44 15.95 -0.92
N TYR A 71 -13.44 15.56 -0.12
CA TYR A 71 -12.09 15.29 -0.59
C TYR A 71 -12.05 14.14 -1.61
N LEU A 72 -12.58 12.96 -1.27
CA LEU A 72 -12.53 11.80 -2.16
C LEU A 72 -13.29 12.04 -3.47
N ASN A 73 -14.44 12.70 -3.43
CA ASN A 73 -15.18 13.07 -4.64
C ASN A 73 -14.36 13.97 -5.58
N ARG A 74 -13.61 14.92 -5.02
CA ARG A 74 -12.74 15.82 -5.79
C ARG A 74 -11.50 15.09 -6.31
N GLN A 75 -10.93 14.19 -5.51
CA GLN A 75 -9.82 13.34 -5.93
C GLN A 75 -10.23 12.45 -7.11
N PHE A 76 -11.36 11.73 -7.02
CA PHE A 76 -11.85 10.86 -8.10
C PHE A 76 -12.21 11.63 -9.38
N ARG A 77 -12.78 12.82 -9.29
CA ARG A 77 -13.02 13.66 -10.48
C ARG A 77 -11.70 14.02 -11.18
N THR A 78 -10.65 14.29 -10.41
CA THR A 78 -9.32 14.62 -10.95
C THR A 78 -8.66 13.37 -11.54
N LEU A 79 -8.69 12.25 -10.84
CA LEU A 79 -8.12 10.98 -11.28
C LEU A 79 -8.84 10.36 -12.47
N GLY A 80 -10.15 10.62 -12.63
CA GLY A 80 -10.92 10.14 -13.79
C GLY A 80 -10.33 10.61 -15.12
N ILE A 81 -9.72 11.79 -15.17
CA ILE A 81 -9.01 12.30 -16.36
C ILE A 81 -7.78 11.43 -16.64
N PHE A 82 -6.97 11.13 -15.62
CA PHE A 82 -5.80 10.26 -15.76
C PHE A 82 -6.17 8.84 -16.17
N VAL A 83 -7.22 8.27 -15.56
CA VAL A 83 -7.73 6.94 -15.92
C VAL A 83 -8.17 6.92 -17.39
N ALA A 84 -8.89 7.94 -17.86
CA ALA A 84 -9.29 8.04 -19.26
C ALA A 84 -8.08 8.16 -20.21
N LEU A 85 -7.08 8.96 -19.85
CA LEU A 85 -5.84 9.09 -20.65
C LEU A 85 -5.08 7.76 -20.74
N VAL A 86 -4.88 7.09 -19.60
CA VAL A 86 -4.17 5.80 -19.56
C VAL A 86 -4.97 4.71 -20.28
N PHE A 87 -6.30 4.70 -20.18
CA PHE A 87 -7.15 3.82 -20.98
C PHE A 87 -6.89 4.00 -22.48
N LEU A 88 -6.85 5.25 -22.98
CA LEU A 88 -6.57 5.52 -24.39
C LEU A 88 -5.15 5.09 -24.78
N LEU A 89 -4.16 5.24 -23.89
CA LEU A 89 -2.80 4.77 -24.12
C LEU A 89 -2.70 3.24 -24.19
N LEU A 90 -3.30 2.53 -23.24
CA LEU A 90 -3.38 1.07 -23.24
C LEU A 90 -4.13 0.55 -24.46
N PHE A 91 -5.18 1.25 -24.85
CA PHE A 91 -5.90 0.96 -26.06
C PHE A 91 -5.04 1.24 -27.28
N ALA A 92 -4.15 2.24 -27.29
CA ALA A 92 -3.27 2.50 -28.43
C ALA A 92 -2.10 1.51 -28.57
N LEU A 93 -1.70 0.84 -27.49
CA LEU A 93 -0.60 -0.13 -27.51
C LEU A 93 -0.93 -1.35 -28.39
N PRO A 94 0.07 -1.91 -29.10
CA PRO A 94 -0.12 -3.10 -29.92
C PRO A 94 -0.59 -4.29 -29.08
N ALA A 95 -1.38 -5.16 -29.71
CA ALA A 95 -1.89 -6.41 -29.16
C ALA A 95 -2.07 -7.40 -30.33
N GLU A 96 -1.99 -8.71 -30.04
CA GLU A 96 -2.17 -9.76 -31.04
C GLU A 96 -3.61 -9.80 -31.55
N ASP A 97 -4.59 -9.65 -30.64
CA ASP A 97 -6.02 -9.69 -30.95
C ASP A 97 -6.77 -8.42 -30.53
N TRP A 98 -7.83 -8.10 -31.28
CA TRP A 98 -8.77 -7.04 -30.91
C TRP A 98 -9.43 -7.27 -29.55
N MET A 99 -9.76 -8.53 -29.23
CA MET A 99 -10.38 -8.92 -27.97
C MET A 99 -9.42 -8.73 -26.78
N GLU A 100 -8.13 -9.02 -26.98
CA GLU A 100 -7.07 -8.80 -25.98
C GLU A 100 -6.91 -7.29 -25.71
N ARG A 101 -6.80 -6.48 -26.77
CA ARG A 101 -6.70 -5.02 -26.69
C ARG A 101 -7.86 -4.39 -25.92
N LEU A 102 -9.09 -4.81 -26.25
CA LEU A 102 -10.29 -4.34 -25.58
C LEU A 102 -10.34 -4.85 -24.13
N GLY A 103 -10.04 -6.12 -23.91
CA GLY A 103 -10.02 -6.76 -22.59
C GLY A 103 -9.05 -6.06 -21.64
N ARG A 104 -7.78 -5.92 -22.03
CA ARG A 104 -6.74 -5.23 -21.22
C ARG A 104 -7.16 -3.81 -20.83
N SER A 105 -7.71 -3.06 -21.77
CA SER A 105 -8.11 -1.67 -21.54
C SER A 105 -9.37 -1.57 -20.66
N LEU A 106 -10.36 -2.44 -20.88
CA LEU A 106 -11.58 -2.46 -20.07
C LEU A 106 -11.31 -2.94 -18.64
N PHE A 107 -10.51 -3.99 -18.47
CA PHE A 107 -10.17 -4.51 -17.16
C PHE A 107 -9.23 -3.59 -16.37
N PHE A 108 -8.46 -2.72 -17.05
CA PHE A 108 -7.83 -1.57 -16.40
C PHE A 108 -8.86 -0.65 -15.71
N ILE A 109 -9.96 -0.32 -16.39
CA ILE A 109 -11.04 0.46 -15.75
C ILE A 109 -11.67 -0.34 -14.61
N VAL A 110 -11.92 -1.64 -14.78
CA VAL A 110 -12.50 -2.48 -13.71
C VAL A 110 -11.60 -2.49 -12.48
N GLY A 111 -10.29 -2.69 -12.65
CA GLY A 111 -9.31 -2.66 -11.56
C GLY A 111 -9.26 -1.31 -10.86
N ALA A 112 -9.27 -0.22 -11.62
CA ALA A 112 -9.34 1.13 -11.07
C ALA A 112 -10.66 1.36 -10.30
N VAL A 113 -11.80 0.98 -10.85
CA VAL A 113 -13.12 1.14 -10.20
C VAL A 113 -13.21 0.32 -8.93
N PHE A 114 -12.68 -0.91 -8.91
CA PHE A 114 -12.68 -1.74 -7.70
C PHE A 114 -11.76 -1.15 -6.62
N SER A 115 -10.57 -0.66 -7.00
CA SER A 115 -9.67 0.06 -6.09
C SER A 115 -10.35 1.31 -5.51
N ALA A 116 -11.04 2.10 -6.35
CA ALA A 116 -11.80 3.28 -5.92
C ALA A 116 -12.95 2.90 -4.97
N ALA A 117 -13.68 1.83 -5.28
CA ALA A 117 -14.81 1.37 -4.50
C ALA A 117 -14.37 0.90 -3.11
N ILE A 118 -13.25 0.17 -3.00
CA ILE A 118 -12.69 -0.25 -1.72
C ILE A 118 -12.21 0.94 -0.90
N GLY A 119 -11.44 1.86 -1.49
CA GLY A 119 -10.99 3.05 -0.78
C GLY A 119 -12.16 3.92 -0.29
N TYR A 120 -13.19 4.10 -1.13
CA TYR A 120 -14.39 4.84 -0.77
C TYR A 120 -15.21 4.14 0.32
N LEU A 121 -15.41 2.82 0.21
CA LEU A 121 -16.12 2.04 1.23
C LEU A 121 -15.40 2.07 2.57
N GLY A 122 -14.07 1.94 2.57
CA GLY A 122 -13.23 2.05 3.75
C GLY A 122 -13.46 3.38 4.47
N MET A 123 -13.27 4.50 3.77
CA MET A 123 -13.55 5.84 4.31
C MET A 123 -15.00 5.97 4.81
N TRP A 124 -15.98 5.61 3.98
CA TRP A 124 -17.39 5.79 4.27
C TRP A 124 -17.84 5.03 5.52
N LEU A 125 -17.29 3.83 5.73
CA LEU A 125 -17.58 3.02 6.90
C LEU A 125 -16.79 3.50 8.12
N SER A 126 -15.49 3.81 7.99
CA SER A 126 -14.65 4.28 9.08
C SER A 126 -15.18 5.57 9.72
N THR A 127 -15.59 6.53 8.90
CA THR A 127 -16.22 7.79 9.34
C THR A 127 -17.58 7.60 10.05
N ARG A 128 -18.20 6.42 9.94
CA ARG A 128 -19.42 6.03 10.67
C ARG A 128 -19.11 5.12 11.85
N ALA A 129 -18.02 4.39 11.80
CA ALA A 129 -17.60 3.48 12.85
C ALA A 129 -16.90 4.20 14.00
N ASN A 130 -16.09 5.23 13.72
CA ASN A 130 -15.37 6.02 14.72
C ASN A 130 -16.26 6.50 15.87
N VAL A 131 -17.40 7.14 15.57
CA VAL A 131 -18.36 7.61 16.58
C VAL A 131 -18.98 6.48 17.39
N ARG A 132 -19.15 5.30 16.78
CA ARG A 132 -19.70 4.10 17.43
C ARG A 132 -18.68 3.45 18.35
N VAL A 133 -17.40 3.50 17.98
CA VAL A 133 -16.30 3.05 18.83
C VAL A 133 -16.15 3.97 20.04
N ALA A 134 -16.18 5.29 19.83
CA ALA A 134 -16.16 6.28 20.91
C ALA A 134 -17.33 6.08 21.89
N ALA A 135 -18.55 5.91 21.36
CA ALA A 135 -19.73 5.63 22.17
C ALA A 135 -19.62 4.31 22.95
N ALA A 136 -19.16 3.24 22.29
CA ALA A 136 -19.04 1.93 22.90
C ALA A 136 -17.99 1.87 24.01
N ALA A 137 -16.93 2.69 23.94
CA ALA A 137 -15.90 2.76 24.97
C ALA A 137 -16.45 3.23 26.34
N ASN A 138 -17.53 4.01 26.33
CA ASN A 138 -18.18 4.52 27.56
C ASN A 138 -19.26 3.56 28.12
N GLU A 139 -19.53 2.44 27.45
CA GLU A 139 -20.51 1.45 27.92
C GLU A 139 -19.89 0.44 28.90
N THR A 140 -20.74 -0.28 29.65
CA THR A 140 -20.29 -1.44 30.42
C THR A 140 -19.69 -2.50 29.49
N GLY A 141 -18.45 -2.93 29.80
CA GLY A 141 -17.66 -3.81 28.93
C GLY A 141 -17.08 -3.10 27.71
N GLY A 142 -16.87 -1.78 27.79
CA GLY A 142 -16.52 -0.92 26.66
C GLY A 142 -15.29 -1.37 25.89
N ARG A 143 -14.26 -1.91 26.56
CA ARG A 143 -13.06 -2.43 25.89
C ARG A 143 -13.37 -3.52 24.87
N GLU A 144 -14.15 -4.53 25.24
CA GLU A 144 -14.49 -5.63 24.32
C GLU A 144 -15.37 -5.11 23.17
N LYS A 145 -16.36 -4.28 23.48
CA LYS A 145 -17.31 -3.74 22.49
C LYS A 145 -16.63 -2.79 21.49
N ALA A 146 -15.85 -1.82 21.98
CA ALA A 146 -15.12 -0.86 21.15
C ALA A 146 -14.12 -1.59 20.24
N THR A 147 -13.31 -2.50 20.81
CA THR A 147 -12.38 -3.33 20.02
C THR A 147 -13.12 -4.14 18.94
N ARG A 148 -14.24 -4.76 19.30
CA ARG A 148 -15.03 -5.58 18.37
C ARG A 148 -15.61 -4.75 17.23
N ILE A 149 -16.13 -3.55 17.49
CA ILE A 149 -16.67 -2.66 16.46
C ILE A 149 -15.55 -2.18 15.53
N ALA A 150 -14.43 -1.72 16.10
CA ALA A 150 -13.26 -1.26 15.34
C ALA A 150 -12.70 -2.38 14.45
N PHE A 151 -12.47 -3.57 15.00
CA PHE A 151 -11.91 -4.70 14.26
C PHE A 151 -12.86 -5.26 13.21
N ARG A 152 -14.18 -5.32 13.49
CA ARG A 152 -15.18 -5.73 12.49
C ARG A 152 -15.34 -4.72 11.37
N THR A 153 -15.17 -3.42 11.64
CA THR A 153 -15.12 -2.38 10.61
C THR A 153 -14.01 -2.69 9.61
N GLY A 154 -12.81 -2.99 10.11
CA GLY A 154 -11.73 -3.45 9.25
C GLY A 154 -12.00 -4.79 8.59
N GLY A 155 -12.70 -5.71 9.26
CA GLY A 155 -13.17 -6.96 8.68
C GLY A 155 -14.07 -6.77 7.46
N VAL A 156 -14.93 -5.74 7.45
CA VAL A 156 -15.75 -5.39 6.26
C VAL A 156 -14.84 -5.02 5.10
N VAL A 157 -13.90 -4.09 5.33
CA VAL A 157 -12.98 -3.63 4.29
C VAL A 157 -12.14 -4.80 3.79
N GLY A 158 -11.61 -5.62 4.69
CA GLY A 158 -10.83 -6.82 4.35
C GLY A 158 -11.60 -7.83 3.49
N MET A 159 -12.85 -8.16 3.87
CA MET A 159 -13.69 -9.07 3.08
C MET A 159 -14.04 -8.52 1.71
N MET A 160 -14.28 -7.22 1.61
CA MET A 160 -14.58 -6.56 0.34
C MET A 160 -13.34 -6.52 -0.56
N THR A 161 -12.17 -6.23 0.00
CA THR A 161 -10.88 -6.23 -0.68
C THR A 161 -10.58 -7.59 -1.31
N VAL A 162 -10.60 -8.66 -0.51
CA VAL A 162 -10.32 -10.02 -1.02
C VAL A 162 -11.44 -10.52 -1.93
N GLY A 163 -12.71 -10.17 -1.63
CA GLY A 163 -13.87 -10.57 -2.43
C GLY A 163 -13.86 -9.96 -3.83
N LEU A 164 -13.68 -8.64 -3.96
CA LEU A 164 -13.63 -7.98 -5.26
C LEU A 164 -12.38 -8.36 -6.05
N GLY A 165 -11.23 -8.52 -5.37
CA GLY A 165 -9.97 -8.91 -6.01
C GLY A 165 -10.08 -10.32 -6.62
N LEU A 166 -10.56 -11.27 -5.83
CA LEU A 166 -10.71 -12.66 -6.26
C LEU A 166 -11.81 -12.82 -7.31
N PHE A 167 -12.93 -12.13 -7.13
CA PHE A 167 -14.03 -12.14 -8.10
C PHE A 167 -13.59 -11.54 -9.44
N GLY A 168 -12.88 -10.41 -9.42
CA GLY A 168 -12.33 -9.79 -10.62
C GLY A 168 -11.39 -10.73 -11.38
N ALA A 169 -10.46 -11.37 -10.67
CA ALA A 169 -9.54 -12.32 -11.27
C ALA A 169 -10.26 -13.57 -11.83
N ALA A 170 -11.17 -14.15 -11.05
CA ALA A 170 -11.94 -15.32 -11.49
C ALA A 170 -12.82 -15.00 -12.71
N LEU A 171 -13.43 -13.82 -12.76
CA LEU A 171 -14.22 -13.37 -13.91
C LEU A 171 -13.38 -13.28 -15.19
N VAL A 172 -12.17 -12.73 -15.12
CA VAL A 172 -11.27 -12.67 -16.29
C VAL A 172 -10.93 -14.08 -16.77
N VAL A 173 -10.60 -14.99 -15.86
CA VAL A 173 -10.28 -16.38 -16.20
C VAL A 173 -11.47 -17.11 -16.83
N LEU A 174 -12.70 -16.89 -16.33
CA LEU A 174 -13.91 -17.50 -16.90
C LEU A 174 -14.24 -16.97 -18.31
N VAL A 175 -14.01 -15.68 -18.56
CA VAL A 175 -14.39 -15.03 -19.83
C VAL A 175 -13.31 -15.19 -20.91
N TYR A 176 -12.04 -15.02 -20.56
CA TYR A 176 -10.91 -14.96 -21.51
C TYR A 176 -10.06 -16.24 -21.56
N ALA A 177 -10.22 -17.16 -20.59
CA ALA A 177 -9.50 -18.42 -20.52
C ALA A 177 -7.98 -18.26 -20.74
N GLY A 178 -7.42 -18.80 -21.84
CA GLY A 178 -5.99 -18.71 -22.15
C GLY A 178 -5.45 -17.28 -22.36
N GLN A 179 -6.30 -16.31 -22.72
CA GLN A 179 -5.91 -14.89 -22.83
C GLN A 179 -5.99 -14.14 -21.50
N ALA A 180 -6.47 -14.78 -20.43
CA ALA A 180 -6.64 -14.15 -19.13
C ALA A 180 -5.37 -13.48 -18.58
N PRO A 181 -4.16 -14.07 -18.66
CA PRO A 181 -2.94 -13.45 -18.14
C PRO A 181 -2.69 -12.03 -18.68
N LYS A 182 -2.81 -11.82 -20.00
CA LYS A 182 -2.61 -10.52 -20.64
C LYS A 182 -3.69 -9.49 -20.29
N VAL A 183 -4.94 -9.93 -20.11
CA VAL A 183 -6.06 -9.06 -19.68
C VAL A 183 -5.93 -8.67 -18.20
N LEU A 184 -5.45 -9.62 -17.38
CA LEU A 184 -5.21 -9.44 -15.95
C LEU A 184 -4.11 -8.41 -15.65
N GLU A 185 -3.13 -8.23 -16.54
CA GLU A 185 -2.16 -7.13 -16.43
C GLU A 185 -2.85 -5.77 -16.40
N GLY A 186 -3.88 -5.59 -17.25
CA GLY A 186 -4.73 -4.40 -17.24
C GLY A 186 -5.41 -4.21 -15.88
N PHE A 187 -6.03 -5.26 -15.35
CA PHE A 187 -6.69 -5.24 -14.04
C PHE A 187 -5.73 -4.84 -12.91
N GLY A 188 -4.56 -5.49 -12.82
CA GLY A 188 -3.55 -5.16 -11.82
C GLY A 188 -3.03 -3.72 -11.97
N PHE A 189 -2.77 -3.28 -13.20
CA PHE A 189 -2.29 -1.93 -13.47
C PHE A 189 -3.32 -0.84 -13.13
N GLY A 190 -4.60 -1.09 -13.39
CA GLY A 190 -5.69 -0.19 -13.00
C GLY A 190 -5.80 -0.04 -11.48
N ALA A 191 -5.70 -1.15 -10.76
CA ALA A 191 -5.69 -1.15 -9.30
C ALA A 191 -4.49 -0.35 -8.76
N ALA A 192 -3.29 -0.54 -9.34
CA ALA A 192 -2.02 0.04 -8.89
C ALA A 192 -1.94 1.53 -9.10
N LEU A 193 -2.32 1.97 -10.30
CA LEU A 193 -2.30 3.38 -10.64
C LEU A 193 -3.20 4.17 -9.69
N LEU A 194 -4.43 3.70 -9.47
CA LEU A 194 -5.34 4.42 -8.58
C LEU A 194 -4.87 4.39 -7.12
N ALA A 195 -4.44 3.23 -6.63
CA ALA A 195 -3.94 3.07 -5.27
C ALA A 195 -2.76 4.01 -4.97
N MET A 196 -1.80 4.13 -5.91
CA MET A 196 -0.67 5.05 -5.77
C MET A 196 -1.14 6.50 -5.58
N PHE A 197 -2.08 6.96 -6.41
CA PHE A 197 -2.59 8.32 -6.30
C PHE A 197 -3.41 8.54 -5.02
N MET A 198 -4.22 7.57 -4.61
CA MET A 198 -4.97 7.65 -3.35
C MET A 198 -4.04 7.71 -2.15
N ARG A 199 -2.98 6.89 -2.13
CA ARG A 199 -2.00 6.83 -1.05
C ARG A 199 -1.20 8.11 -0.93
N VAL A 200 -0.62 8.60 -2.04
CA VAL A 200 0.17 9.84 -2.04
C VAL A 200 -0.69 11.06 -1.74
N GLY A 201 -1.84 11.19 -2.40
CA GLY A 201 -2.71 12.34 -2.23
C GLY A 201 -3.31 12.39 -0.82
N GLY A 202 -3.86 11.27 -0.37
CA GLY A 202 -4.41 11.13 0.99
C GLY A 202 -3.34 11.37 2.05
N GLY A 203 -2.14 10.79 1.88
CA GLY A 203 -0.98 11.00 2.76
C GLY A 203 -0.58 12.47 2.90
N ILE A 204 -0.48 13.20 1.77
CA ILE A 204 -0.19 14.64 1.80
C ILE A 204 -1.28 15.41 2.54
N PHE A 205 -2.56 15.06 2.33
CA PHE A 205 -3.68 15.71 3.00
C PHE A 205 -3.61 15.51 4.51
N THR A 206 -3.54 14.26 4.98
CA THR A 206 -3.55 13.94 6.41
C THR A 206 -2.35 14.55 7.12
N LYS A 207 -1.13 14.30 6.64
CA LYS A 207 0.06 14.76 7.35
C LYS A 207 0.27 16.27 7.28
N ALA A 208 -0.31 16.95 6.29
CA ALA A 208 -0.34 18.42 6.30
C ALA A 208 -1.26 18.98 7.38
N ALA A 209 -2.40 18.32 7.62
CA ALA A 209 -3.34 18.70 8.66
C ALA A 209 -2.79 18.36 10.06
N ASP A 210 -2.30 17.14 10.24
CA ASP A 210 -1.68 16.60 11.46
C ASP A 210 -0.54 17.50 11.97
N VAL A 211 0.52 17.68 11.15
CA VAL A 211 1.65 18.55 11.50
C VAL A 211 1.22 20.00 11.75
N GLY A 212 0.23 20.49 10.99
CA GLY A 212 -0.31 21.84 11.20
C GLY A 212 -1.09 21.98 12.52
N ALA A 213 -1.86 20.97 12.88
CA ALA A 213 -2.64 20.91 14.10
C ALA A 213 -1.72 20.81 15.32
N ASP A 214 -0.76 19.89 15.28
CA ASP A 214 0.13 19.55 16.39
C ASP A 214 1.13 20.65 16.71
N LEU A 215 1.76 21.25 15.70
CA LEU A 215 2.73 22.32 15.94
C LEU A 215 2.06 23.56 16.55
N VAL A 216 0.95 24.02 15.99
CA VAL A 216 0.30 25.24 16.50
C VAL A 216 -0.46 24.96 17.79
N GLY A 217 -1.14 23.81 17.88
CA GLY A 217 -1.90 23.43 19.07
C GLY A 217 -1.00 23.08 20.25
N LYS A 218 -0.24 21.99 20.14
CA LYS A 218 0.52 21.43 21.25
C LYS A 218 1.74 22.27 21.60
N VAL A 219 2.52 22.69 20.60
CA VAL A 219 3.83 23.34 20.84
C VAL A 219 3.69 24.85 21.07
N GLU A 220 2.93 25.56 20.23
CA GLU A 220 2.82 27.02 20.33
C GLU A 220 1.78 27.50 21.35
N LYS A 221 0.66 26.78 21.48
CA LYS A 221 -0.49 27.19 22.30
C LYS A 221 -0.72 26.35 23.55
N ASN A 222 -0.02 25.22 23.69
CA ASN A 222 -0.18 24.29 24.81
C ASN A 222 -1.64 23.87 25.05
N ILE A 223 -2.40 23.69 23.98
CA ILE A 223 -3.73 23.07 24.04
C ILE A 223 -3.62 21.55 23.83
N PRO A 224 -4.58 20.76 24.34
CA PRO A 224 -4.61 19.31 24.11
C PRO A 224 -4.58 18.91 22.63
N GLU A 225 -4.17 17.67 22.37
CA GLU A 225 -4.40 16.99 21.08
C GLU A 225 -5.88 16.98 20.75
N ASP A 226 -6.25 17.09 19.47
CA ASP A 226 -7.65 17.08 19.02
C ASP A 226 -8.58 18.13 19.67
N ASP A 227 -8.04 19.23 20.20
CA ASP A 227 -8.85 20.26 20.82
C ASP A 227 -9.81 20.93 19.80
N PRO A 228 -11.11 21.08 20.12
CA PRO A 228 -12.09 21.65 19.20
C PRO A 228 -11.81 23.12 18.83
N ARG A 229 -10.97 23.83 19.59
CA ARG A 229 -10.54 25.21 19.29
C ARG A 229 -9.55 25.27 18.13
N ASN A 230 -8.90 24.17 17.78
CA ASN A 230 -7.95 24.14 16.67
C ASN A 230 -8.69 23.88 15.35
N ALA A 231 -8.55 24.80 14.38
CA ALA A 231 -9.23 24.67 13.08
C ALA A 231 -8.75 23.47 12.25
N ALA A 232 -7.58 22.91 12.56
CA ALA A 232 -6.98 21.81 11.81
C ALA A 232 -7.42 20.41 12.28
N THR A 233 -8.01 20.26 13.46
CA THR A 233 -8.37 18.94 14.02
C THR A 233 -9.43 18.19 13.20
N ILE A 234 -10.41 18.92 12.65
CA ILE A 234 -11.35 18.31 11.69
C ILE A 234 -10.64 17.86 10.41
N ALA A 235 -9.68 18.65 9.91
CA ALA A 235 -8.92 18.25 8.72
C ALA A 235 -8.00 17.06 9.01
N ASP A 236 -7.47 16.96 10.22
CA ASP A 236 -6.65 15.84 10.66
C ASP A 236 -7.46 14.54 10.72
N ASN A 237 -8.59 14.56 11.45
CA ASN A 237 -9.51 13.43 11.53
C ASN A 237 -10.07 13.04 10.14
N VAL A 238 -10.36 14.02 9.27
CA VAL A 238 -10.70 13.75 7.85
C VAL A 238 -9.53 13.05 7.15
N GLY A 239 -8.32 13.52 7.41
CA GLY A 239 -7.05 12.97 6.95
C GLY A 239 -6.91 11.48 7.22
N ASP A 240 -7.10 11.02 8.44
CA ASP A 240 -6.94 9.59 8.77
C ASP A 240 -7.90 8.72 7.97
N ASN A 241 -9.11 9.23 7.67
CA ASN A 241 -10.07 8.49 6.88
C ASN A 241 -9.71 8.46 5.39
N VAL A 242 -9.13 9.53 4.84
CA VAL A 242 -8.81 9.62 3.39
C VAL A 242 -7.41 9.12 3.03
N GLY A 243 -6.46 9.21 3.96
CA GLY A 243 -5.08 8.75 3.80
C GLY A 243 -4.88 7.36 4.38
N ASP A 244 -5.04 7.24 5.69
CA ASP A 244 -4.72 6.01 6.42
C ASP A 244 -5.75 4.91 6.20
N CYS A 245 -7.04 5.24 5.99
CA CYS A 245 -8.06 4.26 5.68
C CYS A 245 -8.25 4.06 4.16
N ALA A 246 -8.70 5.10 3.42
CA ALA A 246 -9.00 4.94 2.00
C ALA A 246 -7.77 4.57 1.16
N GLY A 247 -6.66 5.29 1.37
CA GLY A 247 -5.41 5.08 0.66
C GLY A 247 -4.81 3.71 0.94
N MET A 248 -4.81 3.27 2.21
CA MET A 248 -4.26 1.96 2.58
C MET A 248 -5.16 0.80 2.12
N ALA A 249 -6.48 0.94 2.19
CA ALA A 249 -7.41 -0.07 1.68
C ALA A 249 -7.22 -0.28 0.16
N ALA A 250 -7.04 0.81 -0.60
CA ALA A 250 -6.72 0.76 -2.03
C ALA A 250 -5.34 0.12 -2.29
N ASP A 251 -4.32 0.42 -1.47
CA ASP A 251 -2.98 -0.16 -1.56
C ASP A 251 -2.97 -1.67 -1.26
N LEU A 252 -3.70 -2.13 -0.24
CA LEU A 252 -3.84 -3.57 0.04
C LEU A 252 -4.65 -4.29 -1.05
N PHE A 253 -5.68 -3.65 -1.60
CA PHE A 253 -6.43 -4.19 -2.75
C PHE A 253 -5.53 -4.39 -3.96
N GLU A 254 -4.73 -3.38 -4.29
CA GLU A 254 -3.77 -3.55 -5.36
C GLU A 254 -2.73 -4.62 -5.04
N SER A 255 -2.15 -4.61 -3.85
CA SER A 255 -1.15 -5.62 -3.44
C SER A 255 -1.68 -7.03 -3.67
N TYR A 256 -2.95 -7.25 -3.32
CA TYR A 256 -3.68 -8.48 -3.58
C TYR A 256 -3.84 -8.77 -5.08
N ALA A 257 -4.36 -7.81 -5.84
CA ALA A 257 -4.59 -7.95 -7.27
C ALA A 257 -3.29 -8.24 -8.04
N VAL A 258 -2.25 -7.42 -7.89
CA VAL A 258 -1.00 -7.54 -8.66
C VAL A 258 -0.25 -8.82 -8.32
N THR A 259 -0.21 -9.21 -7.05
CA THR A 259 0.42 -10.48 -6.63
C THR A 259 -0.31 -11.68 -7.24
N LEU A 260 -1.65 -11.66 -7.23
CA LEU A 260 -2.45 -12.71 -7.85
C LEU A 260 -2.24 -12.75 -9.37
N VAL A 261 -2.24 -11.59 -10.04
CA VAL A 261 -1.97 -11.48 -11.49
C VAL A 261 -0.60 -12.06 -11.83
N ALA A 262 0.45 -11.69 -11.10
CA ALA A 262 1.80 -12.22 -11.33
C ALA A 262 1.85 -13.75 -11.16
N ALA A 263 1.17 -14.30 -10.15
CA ALA A 263 1.09 -15.73 -9.93
C ALA A 263 0.32 -16.46 -11.04
N LEU A 264 -0.74 -15.87 -11.60
CA LEU A 264 -1.50 -16.46 -12.70
C LEU A 264 -0.71 -16.46 -14.02
N ILE A 265 0.01 -15.37 -14.31
CA ILE A 265 0.87 -15.27 -15.51
C ILE A 265 1.99 -16.31 -15.44
N LEU A 266 2.77 -16.32 -14.35
CA LEU A 266 3.89 -17.25 -14.19
C LEU A 266 3.41 -18.69 -13.98
N GLY A 267 2.28 -18.87 -13.33
CA GLY A 267 1.67 -20.18 -13.14
C GLY A 267 1.27 -20.78 -14.48
N THR A 268 0.70 -20.00 -15.39
CA THR A 268 0.42 -20.45 -16.75
C THR A 268 1.69 -20.92 -17.46
N ALA A 269 2.78 -20.16 -17.36
CA ALA A 269 4.06 -20.52 -17.97
C ALA A 269 4.72 -21.74 -17.31
N ALA A 270 4.58 -21.90 -15.98
CA ALA A 270 5.23 -22.97 -15.22
C ALA A 270 4.40 -24.26 -15.19
N PHE A 271 3.14 -24.19 -14.83
CA PHE A 271 2.28 -25.34 -14.52
C PHE A 271 1.08 -25.46 -15.49
N GLY A 272 1.04 -24.66 -16.56
CA GLY A 272 -0.02 -24.73 -17.57
C GLY A 272 -1.40 -24.46 -16.96
N THR A 273 -2.39 -25.31 -17.28
CA THR A 273 -3.78 -25.14 -16.79
C THR A 273 -3.87 -25.17 -15.27
N GLN A 274 -3.13 -26.08 -14.62
CA GLN A 274 -3.10 -26.18 -13.16
C GLN A 274 -2.47 -24.93 -12.53
N GLY A 275 -1.49 -24.32 -13.20
CA GLY A 275 -0.85 -23.09 -12.76
C GLY A 275 -1.71 -21.84 -12.93
N LEU A 276 -2.70 -21.85 -13.82
CA LEU A 276 -3.71 -20.80 -13.89
C LEU A 276 -4.76 -20.94 -12.77
N MET A 277 -5.07 -22.16 -12.32
CA MET A 277 -6.13 -22.40 -11.33
C MET A 277 -5.63 -22.38 -9.88
N PHE A 278 -4.47 -22.97 -9.60
CA PHE A 278 -3.98 -23.12 -8.22
C PHE A 278 -3.78 -21.77 -7.50
N PRO A 279 -3.24 -20.71 -8.14
CA PRO A 279 -3.15 -19.38 -7.53
C PRO A 279 -4.50 -18.75 -7.21
N LEU A 280 -5.62 -19.20 -7.77
CA LEU A 280 -6.98 -18.77 -7.39
C LEU A 280 -7.50 -19.52 -6.16
N ILE A 281 -7.11 -20.80 -6.01
CA ILE A 281 -7.52 -21.64 -4.88
C ILE A 281 -6.88 -21.16 -3.58
N VAL A 282 -5.61 -20.77 -3.60
CA VAL A 282 -4.87 -20.35 -2.40
C VAL A 282 -5.53 -19.13 -1.72
N PRO A 283 -5.83 -18.02 -2.41
CA PRO A 283 -6.56 -16.90 -1.82
C PRO A 283 -8.02 -17.23 -1.49
N ALA A 284 -8.68 -18.16 -2.20
CA ALA A 284 -10.02 -18.63 -1.84
C ALA A 284 -10.03 -19.31 -0.45
N ILE A 285 -9.00 -20.09 -0.12
CA ILE A 285 -8.78 -20.60 1.24
C ILE A 285 -8.51 -19.44 2.20
N GLY A 286 -7.72 -18.45 1.76
CA GLY A 286 -7.47 -17.21 2.48
C GLY A 286 -8.73 -16.46 2.93
N VAL A 287 -9.76 -16.40 2.07
CA VAL A 287 -11.07 -15.83 2.42
C VAL A 287 -11.66 -16.55 3.64
N LEU A 288 -11.67 -17.88 3.62
CA LEU A 288 -12.25 -18.69 4.71
C LEU A 288 -11.49 -18.48 6.02
N THR A 289 -10.16 -18.46 5.96
CA THR A 289 -9.32 -18.25 7.14
C THR A 289 -9.40 -16.82 7.66
N ALA A 290 -9.57 -15.83 6.78
CA ALA A 290 -9.74 -14.45 7.18
C ALA A 290 -11.10 -14.20 7.87
N VAL A 291 -12.19 -14.82 7.37
CA VAL A 291 -13.49 -14.82 8.08
C VAL A 291 -13.31 -15.38 9.48
N LEU A 292 -12.67 -16.54 9.60
CA LEU A 292 -12.40 -17.18 10.88
C LEU A 292 -11.58 -16.26 11.82
N GLY A 293 -10.52 -15.63 11.31
CA GLY A 293 -9.70 -14.70 12.06
C GLY A 293 -10.49 -13.50 12.61
N VAL A 294 -11.39 -12.92 11.80
CA VAL A 294 -12.26 -11.82 12.23
C VAL A 294 -13.19 -12.22 13.38
N TYR A 295 -13.75 -13.43 13.37
CA TYR A 295 -14.65 -13.90 14.43
C TYR A 295 -13.94 -14.45 15.68
N ILE A 296 -12.73 -14.98 15.54
CA ILE A 296 -11.93 -15.46 16.68
C ILE A 296 -11.35 -14.31 17.49
N THR A 297 -11.11 -13.15 16.87
CA THR A 297 -10.52 -11.99 17.53
C THR A 297 -11.43 -11.48 18.64
N LYS A 298 -11.02 -11.72 19.89
CA LYS A 298 -11.72 -11.29 21.11
C LYS A 298 -10.70 -10.75 22.11
N ALA A 299 -10.86 -9.49 22.51
CA ALA A 299 -10.09 -8.89 23.59
C ALA A 299 -10.53 -9.49 24.92
N ARG A 300 -9.57 -9.98 25.72
CA ARG A 300 -9.81 -10.49 27.08
C ARG A 300 -9.39 -9.45 28.10
N VAL A 301 -10.05 -9.43 29.25
CA VAL A 301 -9.68 -8.54 30.37
C VAL A 301 -8.25 -8.86 30.82
N GLY A 302 -7.39 -7.85 30.90
CA GLY A 302 -5.97 -7.99 31.29
C GLY A 302 -5.02 -8.40 30.16
N GLU A 303 -5.51 -8.53 28.92
CA GLU A 303 -4.69 -8.78 27.73
C GLU A 303 -4.63 -7.53 26.84
N SER A 304 -3.47 -7.20 26.27
CA SER A 304 -3.37 -6.08 25.31
C SER A 304 -4.12 -6.41 24.01
N GLY A 305 -4.77 -5.40 23.41
CA GLY A 305 -5.48 -5.57 22.13
C GLY A 305 -4.60 -6.16 21.04
N LEU A 306 -3.32 -5.77 21.01
CA LEU A 306 -2.32 -6.28 20.07
C LEU A 306 -2.08 -7.78 20.22
N THR A 307 -2.02 -8.29 21.46
CA THR A 307 -1.84 -9.73 21.71
C THR A 307 -3.03 -10.54 21.19
N ALA A 308 -4.26 -10.03 21.40
CA ALA A 308 -5.47 -10.69 20.91
C ALA A 308 -5.53 -10.73 19.37
N ILE A 309 -5.14 -9.62 18.72
CA ILE A 309 -5.04 -9.51 17.26
C ILE A 309 -3.97 -10.47 16.71
N ASN A 310 -2.76 -10.44 17.27
CA ASN A 310 -1.63 -11.28 16.82
C ASN A 310 -1.95 -12.77 16.98
N ARG A 311 -2.59 -13.17 18.09
CA ARG A 311 -3.05 -14.56 18.29
C ARG A 311 -3.98 -15.00 17.17
N SER A 312 -4.93 -14.14 16.79
CA SER A 312 -5.92 -14.46 15.75
C SER A 312 -5.27 -14.53 14.37
N PHE A 313 -4.28 -13.68 14.10
CA PHE A 313 -3.44 -13.77 12.91
C PHE A 313 -2.69 -15.11 12.84
N TYR A 314 -1.96 -15.50 13.89
CA TYR A 314 -1.17 -16.74 13.88
C TYR A 314 -2.04 -17.99 13.76
N ILE A 315 -3.20 -18.03 14.42
CA ILE A 315 -4.17 -19.13 14.27
C ILE A 315 -4.64 -19.21 12.81
N SER A 316 -5.01 -18.08 12.21
CA SER A 316 -5.47 -18.02 10.82
C SER A 316 -4.37 -18.45 9.84
N ALA A 317 -3.13 -18.04 10.09
CA ALA A 317 -1.94 -18.40 9.31
C ALA A 317 -1.66 -19.91 9.36
N ILE A 318 -1.71 -20.53 10.55
CA ILE A 318 -1.50 -21.99 10.71
C ILE A 318 -2.60 -22.77 9.99
N ILE A 319 -3.86 -22.38 10.17
CA ILE A 319 -4.99 -23.04 9.49
C ILE A 319 -4.85 -22.90 7.97
N SER A 320 -4.47 -21.71 7.49
CA SER A 320 -4.21 -21.48 6.07
C SER A 320 -3.07 -22.35 5.55
N ALA A 321 -1.97 -22.49 6.28
CA ALA A 321 -0.85 -23.33 5.87
C ALA A 321 -1.28 -24.79 5.71
N VAL A 322 -2.06 -25.31 6.66
CA VAL A 322 -2.59 -26.69 6.60
C VAL A 322 -3.54 -26.87 5.42
N LEU A 323 -4.52 -25.98 5.25
CA LEU A 323 -5.52 -26.09 4.18
C LEU A 323 -4.89 -25.91 2.79
N CYS A 324 -3.97 -24.98 2.62
CA CYS A 324 -3.25 -24.78 1.36
C CYS A 324 -2.35 -25.98 1.03
N THR A 325 -1.72 -26.60 2.03
CA THR A 325 -0.93 -27.82 1.82
C THR A 325 -1.83 -28.97 1.36
N ILE A 326 -2.97 -29.18 2.02
CA ILE A 326 -3.95 -30.19 1.60
C ILE A 326 -4.43 -29.92 0.17
N ALA A 327 -4.75 -28.67 -0.15
CA ALA A 327 -5.19 -28.28 -1.49
C ALA A 327 -4.10 -28.52 -2.55
N ALA A 328 -2.83 -28.24 -2.25
CA ALA A 328 -1.72 -28.50 -3.16
C ALA A 328 -1.62 -29.99 -3.51
N PHE A 329 -1.61 -30.88 -2.51
CA PHE A 329 -1.52 -32.32 -2.73
C PHE A 329 -2.81 -32.95 -3.31
N ALA A 330 -3.97 -32.32 -3.10
CA ALA A 330 -5.23 -32.80 -3.64
C ALA A 330 -5.44 -32.37 -5.11
N PHE A 331 -4.95 -31.19 -5.49
CA PHE A 331 -5.20 -30.58 -6.80
C PHE A 331 -4.05 -30.78 -7.80
N LEU A 332 -2.80 -30.68 -7.35
CA LEU A 332 -1.63 -30.77 -8.22
C LEU A 332 -1.14 -32.23 -8.34
N PRO A 333 -0.63 -32.64 -9.51
CA PRO A 333 -0.05 -33.96 -9.70
C PRO A 333 1.25 -34.13 -8.90
N ASN A 334 1.66 -35.37 -8.67
CA ASN A 334 2.90 -35.68 -7.96
C ASN A 334 4.16 -35.56 -8.82
N THR A 335 4.01 -35.46 -10.15
CA THR A 335 5.11 -35.33 -11.11
C THR A 335 4.81 -34.24 -12.13
N PHE A 336 5.85 -33.57 -12.62
CA PHE A 336 5.72 -32.54 -13.66
C PHE A 336 5.16 -33.07 -14.99
N SER A 337 5.42 -34.34 -15.29
CA SER A 337 4.83 -35.04 -16.45
C SER A 337 3.31 -35.17 -16.39
N GLY A 338 2.70 -35.05 -15.20
CA GLY A 338 1.26 -35.08 -15.01
C GLY A 338 0.58 -33.73 -15.21
N LEU A 339 1.33 -32.64 -15.42
CA LEU A 339 0.78 -31.32 -15.70
C LEU A 339 0.27 -31.25 -17.14
N THR A 340 -0.78 -30.46 -17.35
CA THR A 340 -1.39 -30.28 -18.68
C THR A 340 -1.01 -28.93 -19.26
N SER A 341 -0.80 -28.87 -20.59
CA SER A 341 -0.47 -27.63 -21.31
C SER A 341 0.87 -27.00 -20.86
N VAL A 342 1.85 -27.83 -20.50
CA VAL A 342 3.21 -27.39 -20.14
C VAL A 342 4.19 -27.66 -21.28
N SER A 343 5.29 -26.91 -21.34
CA SER A 343 6.35 -27.17 -22.31
C SER A 343 7.01 -28.54 -22.05
N PRO A 344 7.55 -29.22 -23.09
CA PRO A 344 8.24 -30.50 -22.92
C PRO A 344 9.42 -30.41 -21.94
N GLU A 345 10.10 -29.26 -21.89
CA GLU A 345 11.20 -28.99 -20.96
C GLU A 345 10.73 -28.98 -19.51
N ILE A 346 9.57 -28.38 -19.24
CA ILE A 346 9.00 -28.39 -17.89
C ILE A 346 8.46 -29.77 -17.54
N GLY A 347 7.79 -30.46 -18.48
CA GLY A 347 7.30 -31.82 -18.27
C GLY A 347 8.42 -32.84 -17.96
N ALA A 348 9.65 -32.56 -18.40
CA ALA A 348 10.84 -33.36 -18.11
C ALA A 348 11.58 -32.93 -16.82
N THR A 349 11.11 -31.88 -16.12
CA THR A 349 11.72 -31.42 -14.88
C THR A 349 11.49 -32.44 -13.75
N GLU A 350 12.55 -32.80 -13.04
CA GLU A 350 12.45 -33.69 -11.89
C GLU A 350 11.85 -32.97 -10.68
N GLY A 351 11.05 -33.68 -9.89
CA GLY A 351 10.46 -33.17 -8.65
C GLY A 351 8.95 -33.32 -8.58
N ASN A 352 8.38 -32.81 -7.48
CA ASN A 352 6.94 -32.86 -7.21
C ASN A 352 6.35 -31.43 -7.23
N PRO A 353 5.51 -31.08 -8.21
CA PRO A 353 4.95 -29.73 -8.31
C PRO A 353 4.00 -29.39 -7.16
N ALA A 354 3.29 -30.37 -6.58
CA ALA A 354 2.48 -30.17 -5.37
C ALA A 354 3.34 -29.78 -4.17
N MET A 355 4.50 -30.42 -4.00
CA MET A 355 5.44 -30.11 -2.92
C MET A 355 6.06 -28.72 -3.11
N VAL A 356 6.49 -28.37 -4.32
CA VAL A 356 7.02 -27.04 -4.65
C VAL A 356 5.98 -25.97 -4.33
N ALA A 357 4.74 -26.15 -4.78
CA ALA A 357 3.67 -25.21 -4.54
C ALA A 357 3.31 -25.08 -3.05
N ALA A 358 3.24 -26.19 -2.32
CA ALA A 358 2.96 -26.19 -0.88
C ALA A 358 4.06 -25.45 -0.09
N ILE A 359 5.33 -25.75 -0.35
CA ILE A 359 6.45 -25.10 0.36
C ILE A 359 6.52 -23.62 -0.01
N ALA A 360 6.32 -23.25 -1.27
CA ALA A 360 6.27 -21.86 -1.71
C ALA A 360 5.20 -21.06 -0.95
N VAL A 361 3.97 -21.58 -0.87
CA VAL A 361 2.88 -20.93 -0.12
C VAL A 361 3.22 -20.82 1.37
N ILE A 362 3.80 -21.85 1.97
CA ILE A 362 4.24 -21.83 3.38
C ILE A 362 5.32 -20.76 3.62
N ILE A 363 6.30 -20.61 2.71
CA ILE A 363 7.32 -19.56 2.80
C ILE A 363 6.65 -18.19 2.89
N GLY A 364 5.62 -17.94 2.08
CA GLY A 364 4.81 -16.72 2.12
C GLY A 364 4.11 -16.46 3.46
N ILE A 365 3.46 -17.49 3.99
CA ILE A 365 2.74 -17.41 5.29
C ILE A 365 3.72 -17.19 6.43
N VAL A 366 4.85 -17.90 6.43
CA VAL A 366 5.91 -17.74 7.43
C VAL A 366 6.52 -16.35 7.35
N LEU A 367 6.79 -15.84 6.13
CA LEU A 367 7.26 -14.48 5.92
C LEU A 367 6.29 -13.46 6.54
N ALA A 368 4.98 -13.60 6.31
CA ALA A 368 3.98 -12.72 6.91
C ALA A 368 4.07 -12.69 8.45
N GLY A 369 4.22 -13.86 9.07
CA GLY A 369 4.41 -13.98 10.52
C GLY A 369 5.72 -13.35 11.02
N ILE A 370 6.83 -13.53 10.30
CA ILE A 370 8.12 -12.93 10.68
C ILE A 370 8.07 -11.41 10.53
N ILE A 371 7.50 -10.87 9.46
CA ILE A 371 7.37 -9.42 9.25
C ILE A 371 6.48 -8.79 10.33
N LEU A 372 5.37 -9.44 10.69
CA LEU A 372 4.51 -9.01 11.78
C LEU A 372 5.28 -8.91 13.10
N TRP A 373 6.05 -9.95 13.43
CA TRP A 373 6.87 -9.96 14.66
C TRP A 373 7.99 -8.92 14.62
N LEU A 374 8.74 -8.85 13.52
CA LEU A 374 9.90 -7.98 13.36
C LEU A 374 9.50 -6.50 13.42
N THR A 375 8.44 -6.14 12.69
CA THR A 375 7.93 -4.75 12.67
C THR A 375 7.39 -4.38 14.05
N GLY A 376 6.60 -5.26 14.67
CA GLY A 376 6.11 -5.06 16.03
C GLY A 376 7.21 -4.88 17.07
N TYR A 377 8.36 -5.53 16.92
CA TYR A 377 9.52 -5.35 17.80
C TYR A 377 10.15 -3.95 17.67
N PHE A 378 10.26 -3.43 16.44
CA PHE A 378 10.89 -2.12 16.20
C PHE A 378 9.96 -0.94 16.47
N THR A 379 8.64 -1.13 16.40
CA THR A 379 7.67 -0.05 16.58
C THR A 379 6.85 -0.16 17.85
N GLY A 380 6.77 -1.30 18.53
CA GLY A 380 5.93 -1.45 19.74
C GLY A 380 6.51 -0.78 20.98
N THR A 381 5.64 -0.19 21.80
CA THR A 381 5.98 0.50 23.07
C THR A 381 6.58 -0.42 24.14
N ASP A 382 6.31 -1.72 24.07
CA ASP A 382 6.79 -2.72 25.02
C ASP A 382 8.26 -3.10 24.83
N TYR A 383 8.84 -2.81 23.67
CA TYR A 383 10.14 -3.30 23.26
C TYR A 383 11.25 -2.25 23.42
N ARG A 384 12.49 -2.76 23.46
CA ARG A 384 13.68 -1.95 23.68
C ARG A 384 13.89 -0.82 22.66
N PRO A 385 13.72 -1.01 21.34
CA PRO A 385 13.99 0.05 20.35
C PRO A 385 13.21 1.34 20.64
N VAL A 386 11.90 1.25 20.86
CA VAL A 386 11.05 2.42 21.15
C VAL A 386 11.34 3.01 22.53
N LYS A 387 11.56 2.16 23.55
CA LYS A 387 11.95 2.63 24.90
C LYS A 387 13.26 3.41 24.87
N ASP A 388 14.23 2.96 24.07
CA ASP A 388 15.51 3.65 23.92
C ASP A 388 15.33 5.01 23.20
N VAL A 389 14.48 5.08 22.16
CA VAL A 389 14.09 6.37 21.53
C VAL A 389 13.40 7.30 22.54
N GLY A 390 12.41 6.79 23.27
CA GLY A 390 11.71 7.56 24.31
C GLY A 390 12.66 8.07 25.39
N LYS A 391 13.65 7.29 25.81
CA LYS A 391 14.67 7.70 26.78
C LYS A 391 15.58 8.83 26.28
N THR A 392 15.85 8.89 24.97
CA THR A 392 16.68 9.96 24.38
C THR A 392 15.98 11.32 24.36
N SER A 393 14.68 11.38 24.66
CA SER A 393 13.97 12.64 24.87
C SER A 393 14.54 13.48 26.01
N LEU A 394 15.14 12.84 27.02
CA LEU A 394 15.79 13.50 28.15
C LEU A 394 17.00 14.36 27.74
N THR A 395 17.54 14.14 26.54
CA THR A 395 18.66 14.90 25.97
C THR A 395 18.24 15.84 24.83
N GLY A 396 16.93 15.93 24.55
CA GLY A 396 16.34 16.88 23.59
C GLY A 396 15.95 16.29 22.23
N ALA A 397 15.36 17.12 21.36
CA ALA A 397 14.77 16.68 20.09
C ALA A 397 15.81 16.13 19.10
N ALA A 398 17.02 16.69 19.07
CA ALA A 398 18.07 16.23 18.15
C ALA A 398 18.44 14.76 18.38
N THR A 399 18.53 14.33 19.65
CA THR A 399 18.84 12.94 19.99
C THR A 399 17.67 12.00 19.72
N VAL A 400 16.43 12.47 19.87
CA VAL A 400 15.22 11.70 19.48
C VAL A 400 15.22 11.42 17.98
N VAL A 401 15.48 12.43 17.15
CA VAL A 401 15.56 12.27 15.70
C VAL A 401 16.71 11.33 15.31
N LEU A 402 17.91 11.50 15.88
CA LEU A 402 19.03 10.61 15.58
C LEU A 402 18.75 9.16 15.98
N ALA A 403 18.11 8.94 17.14
CA ALA A 403 17.75 7.61 17.61
C ALA A 403 16.73 6.92 16.68
N GLY A 404 15.66 7.62 16.28
CA GLY A 404 14.66 7.04 15.39
C GLY A 404 15.16 6.78 13.96
N ILE A 405 16.07 7.63 13.44
CA ILE A 405 16.76 7.35 12.17
C ILE A 405 17.60 6.07 12.28
N SER A 406 18.34 5.92 13.39
CA SER A 406 19.16 4.74 13.64
C SER A 406 18.32 3.46 13.69
N VAL A 407 17.17 3.48 14.39
CA VAL A 407 16.22 2.37 14.45
C VAL A 407 15.67 2.02 13.07
N GLY A 408 15.34 3.04 12.25
CA GLY A 408 14.89 2.83 10.89
C GLY A 408 15.94 2.12 10.03
N PHE A 409 17.20 2.56 10.06
CA PHE A 409 18.27 1.93 9.29
C PHE A 409 18.49 0.47 9.69
N GLU A 410 18.50 0.20 10.99
CA GLU A 410 18.65 -1.15 11.53
C GLU A 410 17.49 -2.05 11.08
N SER A 411 16.24 -1.60 11.27
CA SER A 411 15.05 -2.39 10.91
C SER A 411 14.94 -2.66 9.41
N ALA A 412 15.39 -1.73 8.56
CA ALA A 412 15.41 -1.90 7.11
C ALA A 412 16.33 -3.04 6.67
N VAL A 413 17.51 -3.18 7.30
CA VAL A 413 18.46 -4.25 6.98
C VAL A 413 17.88 -5.62 7.34
N TYR A 414 17.36 -5.77 8.57
CA TYR A 414 16.76 -7.04 9.00
C TYR A 414 15.58 -7.45 8.12
N THR A 415 14.69 -6.50 7.81
CA THR A 415 13.52 -6.75 6.98
C THR A 415 13.92 -7.14 5.55
N ALA A 416 14.89 -6.45 4.95
CA ALA A 416 15.38 -6.77 3.61
C ALA A 416 16.04 -8.15 3.54
N ILE A 417 16.81 -8.55 4.56
CA ILE A 417 17.40 -9.91 4.64
C ILE A 417 16.31 -10.98 4.74
N VAL A 418 15.28 -10.75 5.55
CA VAL A 418 14.15 -11.69 5.70
C VAL A 418 13.39 -11.84 4.38
N ILE A 419 13.07 -10.74 3.69
CA ILE A 419 12.39 -10.77 2.38
C ILE A 419 13.29 -11.46 1.34
N GLY A 420 14.57 -11.09 1.28
CA GLY A 420 15.55 -11.72 0.38
C GLY A 420 15.72 -13.21 0.64
N GLY A 421 15.70 -13.63 1.90
CA GLY A 421 15.71 -15.03 2.31
C GLY A 421 14.47 -15.80 1.86
N ALA A 422 13.28 -15.19 1.91
CA ALA A 422 12.05 -15.78 1.40
C ALA A 422 12.06 -15.91 -0.14
N VAL A 423 12.50 -14.86 -0.84
CA VAL A 423 12.66 -14.88 -2.31
C VAL A 423 13.65 -15.97 -2.73
N TYR A 424 14.82 -16.01 -2.10
CA TYR A 424 15.85 -17.01 -2.42
C TYR A 424 15.43 -18.42 -2.01
N GLY A 425 14.76 -18.57 -0.86
CA GLY A 425 14.20 -19.84 -0.41
C GLY A 425 13.17 -20.41 -1.38
N ALA A 426 12.29 -19.56 -1.91
CA ALA A 426 11.33 -19.96 -2.95
C ALA A 426 12.02 -20.29 -4.28
N PHE A 427 13.07 -19.54 -4.65
CA PHE A 427 13.87 -19.80 -5.84
C PHE A 427 14.55 -21.17 -5.80
N LEU A 428 15.08 -21.58 -4.66
CA LEU A 428 15.77 -22.87 -4.48
C LEU A 428 14.86 -24.10 -4.57
N LEU A 429 13.53 -23.93 -4.65
CA LEU A 429 12.59 -25.05 -4.74
C LEU A 429 12.62 -25.75 -6.11
N SER A 430 13.21 -25.14 -7.15
CA SER A 430 13.32 -25.74 -8.48
C SER A 430 14.60 -25.35 -9.19
N GLY A 431 15.14 -26.26 -10.00
CA GLY A 431 16.24 -25.97 -10.93
C GLY A 431 15.80 -25.23 -12.20
N SER A 432 14.49 -25.13 -12.46
CA SER A 432 13.94 -24.38 -13.60
C SER A 432 13.64 -22.95 -13.18
N ILE A 433 14.19 -21.96 -13.90
CA ILE A 433 13.97 -20.54 -13.65
C ILE A 433 12.47 -20.20 -13.68
N THR A 434 11.71 -20.73 -14.64
CA THR A 434 10.27 -20.47 -14.77
C THR A 434 9.50 -20.98 -13.55
N VAL A 435 9.81 -22.20 -13.09
CA VAL A 435 9.16 -22.78 -11.91
C VAL A 435 9.58 -22.05 -10.63
N ALA A 436 10.85 -21.65 -10.53
CA ALA A 436 11.36 -20.88 -9.40
C ALA A 436 10.71 -19.49 -9.29
N LEU A 437 10.53 -18.78 -10.40
CA LEU A 437 9.82 -17.50 -10.43
C LEU A 437 8.33 -17.67 -10.08
N PHE A 438 7.70 -18.76 -10.55
CA PHE A 438 6.35 -19.11 -10.13
C PHE A 438 6.27 -19.43 -8.63
N ALA A 439 7.26 -20.12 -8.05
CA ALA A 439 7.33 -20.36 -6.61
C ALA A 439 7.45 -19.04 -5.81
N ILE A 440 8.21 -18.06 -6.30
CA ILE A 440 8.27 -16.72 -5.68
C ILE A 440 6.89 -16.05 -5.72
N ALA A 441 6.17 -16.14 -6.85
CA ALA A 441 4.82 -15.59 -6.96
C ALA A 441 3.81 -16.31 -6.06
N LEU A 442 3.92 -17.63 -5.92
CA LEU A 442 3.11 -18.43 -4.98
C LEU A 442 3.42 -18.12 -3.52
N ALA A 443 4.67 -17.78 -3.18
CA ALA A 443 4.99 -17.25 -1.86
C ALA A 443 4.28 -15.91 -1.62
N GLY A 444 4.18 -15.06 -2.66
CA GLY A 444 3.27 -13.91 -2.67
C GLY A 444 1.83 -14.31 -2.33
N CYS A 445 1.26 -15.28 -3.03
CA CYS A 445 -0.09 -15.80 -2.76
C CYS A 445 -0.26 -16.36 -1.34
N GLY A 446 0.79 -16.96 -0.77
CA GLY A 446 0.79 -17.42 0.61
C GLY A 446 0.65 -16.28 1.61
N LEU A 447 1.31 -15.15 1.37
CA LEU A 447 1.08 -13.95 2.17
C LEU A 447 -0.38 -13.45 2.02
N LEU A 448 -0.94 -13.52 0.79
CA LEU A 448 -2.32 -13.12 0.51
C LEU A 448 -3.38 -13.88 1.32
N THR A 449 -3.10 -15.08 1.81
CA THR A 449 -4.09 -15.85 2.58
C THR A 449 -4.45 -15.22 3.92
N THR A 450 -3.59 -14.31 4.41
CA THR A 450 -3.79 -13.57 5.65
C THR A 450 -4.26 -12.13 5.44
N VAL A 451 -4.37 -11.67 4.18
CA VAL A 451 -4.65 -10.26 3.84
C VAL A 451 -5.97 -9.77 4.41
N GLY A 452 -7.02 -10.60 4.44
CA GLY A 452 -8.30 -10.17 5.02
C GLY A 452 -8.19 -9.81 6.52
N VAL A 453 -7.31 -10.49 7.27
CA VAL A 453 -7.02 -10.14 8.68
C VAL A 453 -6.10 -8.92 8.75
N ILE A 454 -5.09 -8.84 7.87
CA ILE A 454 -4.17 -7.69 7.82
C ILE A 454 -4.93 -6.40 7.54
N VAL A 455 -5.84 -6.38 6.58
CA VAL A 455 -6.70 -5.21 6.30
C VAL A 455 -7.57 -4.87 7.52
N ALA A 456 -8.03 -5.88 8.25
CA ALA A 456 -8.81 -5.65 9.47
C ALA A 456 -7.99 -4.98 10.58
N MET A 457 -6.73 -5.39 10.73
CA MET A 457 -5.75 -4.75 11.63
C MET A 457 -5.44 -3.32 11.20
N ASP A 458 -5.31 -3.11 9.90
CA ASP A 458 -4.97 -1.80 9.33
C ASP A 458 -6.07 -0.78 9.58
N THR A 459 -7.30 -1.10 9.21
CA THR A 459 -8.46 -0.21 9.38
C THR A 459 -8.82 -0.02 10.87
N PHE A 460 -8.47 -0.97 11.74
CA PHE A 460 -8.66 -0.83 13.18
C PHE A 460 -7.93 0.40 13.74
N GLY A 461 -6.73 0.73 13.21
CA GLY A 461 -5.95 1.88 13.65
C GLY A 461 -6.67 3.21 13.46
N PRO A 462 -6.93 3.67 12.21
CA PRO A 462 -7.58 4.96 11.94
C PRO A 462 -8.97 5.10 12.57
N VAL A 463 -9.71 3.99 12.71
CA VAL A 463 -11.02 4.00 13.36
C VAL A 463 -10.89 4.28 14.86
N SER A 464 -9.85 3.74 15.50
CA SER A 464 -9.59 3.95 16.94
C SER A 464 -9.05 5.36 17.20
N ASP A 465 -8.17 5.82 16.33
CA ASP A 465 -7.57 7.17 16.30
C ASP A 465 -8.68 8.26 16.25
N ASN A 466 -9.54 8.21 15.23
CA ASN A 466 -10.70 9.10 15.14
C ASN A 466 -11.72 8.94 16.29
N ALA A 467 -11.84 7.75 16.87
CA ALA A 467 -12.72 7.55 18.01
C ALA A 467 -12.19 8.30 19.25
N GLN A 468 -10.86 8.33 19.43
CA GLN A 468 -10.21 9.16 20.44
C GLN A 468 -10.39 10.65 20.13
N GLY A 469 -10.16 11.09 18.90
CA GLY A 469 -10.37 12.49 18.50
C GLY A 469 -11.81 12.97 18.73
N ILE A 470 -12.82 12.15 18.40
CA ILE A 470 -14.24 12.44 18.70
C ILE A 470 -14.49 12.52 20.21
N ALA A 471 -13.89 11.62 20.99
CA ALA A 471 -14.04 11.62 22.44
C ALA A 471 -13.46 12.91 23.06
N GLU A 472 -12.28 13.34 22.63
CA GLU A 472 -11.62 14.55 23.10
C GLU A 472 -12.39 15.82 22.68
N MET A 473 -12.76 15.92 21.39
CA MET A 473 -13.54 17.05 20.87
C MET A 473 -14.93 17.18 21.50
N SER A 474 -15.59 16.05 21.83
CA SER A 474 -16.92 16.07 22.45
C SER A 474 -16.87 16.45 23.94
N GLY A 475 -15.78 16.07 24.62
CA GLY A 475 -15.66 16.17 26.07
C GLY A 475 -16.65 15.29 26.84
N ASP A 476 -17.25 14.28 26.19
CA ASP A 476 -18.33 13.46 26.75
C ASP A 476 -17.84 12.07 27.26
N VAL A 477 -16.57 11.72 27.03
CA VAL A 477 -15.95 10.46 27.47
C VAL A 477 -14.92 10.75 28.56
N HIS A 478 -15.03 10.07 29.71
CA HIS A 478 -14.16 10.29 30.86
C HIS A 478 -13.71 9.00 31.52
N GLY A 479 -12.65 9.09 32.33
CA GLY A 479 -12.17 7.99 33.17
C GLY A 479 -11.72 6.78 32.35
N GLU A 480 -12.26 5.60 32.67
CA GLU A 480 -11.91 4.33 32.03
C GLU A 480 -12.17 4.33 30.52
N GLY A 481 -13.24 4.99 30.06
CA GLY A 481 -13.58 5.04 28.63
C GLY A 481 -12.52 5.78 27.79
N ALA A 482 -11.96 6.87 28.32
CA ALA A 482 -10.90 7.62 27.65
C ALA A 482 -9.59 6.81 27.60
N GLN A 483 -9.24 6.13 28.71
CA GLN A 483 -8.07 5.25 28.75
C GLN A 483 -8.18 4.09 27.76
N ILE A 484 -9.37 3.49 27.62
CA ILE A 484 -9.63 2.45 26.61
C ILE A 484 -9.31 2.97 25.21
N LEU A 485 -9.77 4.18 24.85
CA LEU A 485 -9.53 4.74 23.52
C LEU A 485 -8.03 4.99 23.28
N THR A 486 -7.32 5.56 24.25
CA THR A 486 -5.86 5.77 24.17
C THR A 486 -5.10 4.45 23.98
N GLU A 487 -5.48 3.39 24.70
CA GLU A 487 -4.87 2.07 24.50
C GLU A 487 -5.16 1.48 23.11
N LEU A 488 -6.36 1.70 22.56
CA LEU A 488 -6.74 1.22 21.23
C LEU A 488 -5.98 1.96 20.12
N ASP A 489 -5.76 3.27 20.27
CA ASP A 489 -4.94 4.09 19.37
C ASP A 489 -3.48 3.60 19.33
N ALA A 490 -2.86 3.38 20.49
CA ALA A 490 -1.50 2.86 20.57
C ALA A 490 -1.33 1.47 19.92
N VAL A 491 -2.33 0.59 20.12
CA VAL A 491 -2.41 -0.71 19.40
C VAL A 491 -2.55 -0.46 17.90
N GLY A 492 -3.41 0.50 17.53
CA GLY A 492 -3.64 1.00 16.18
C GLY A 492 -2.34 1.36 15.45
N ASN A 493 -1.50 2.21 16.03
CA ASN A 493 -0.23 2.65 15.45
C ASN A 493 0.73 1.49 15.20
N THR A 494 0.78 0.53 16.13
CA THR A 494 1.57 -0.69 15.93
C THR A 494 1.01 -1.54 14.79
N THR A 495 -0.31 -1.70 14.69
CA THR A 495 -0.94 -2.44 13.59
C THR A 495 -0.77 -1.75 12.23
N LYS A 496 -0.87 -0.40 12.17
CA LYS A 496 -0.58 0.42 10.97
C LYS A 496 0.86 0.21 10.49
N ALA A 497 1.82 0.10 11.41
CA ALA A 497 3.22 -0.18 11.04
C ALA A 497 3.40 -1.59 10.47
N ILE A 498 2.83 -2.60 11.15
CA ILE A 498 2.87 -4.01 10.70
C ILE A 498 2.32 -4.16 9.28
N THR A 499 1.16 -3.53 9.00
CA THR A 499 0.49 -3.63 7.70
C THR A 499 1.30 -2.97 6.59
N LYS A 500 1.96 -1.84 6.87
CA LYS A 500 2.93 -1.21 5.95
C LYS A 500 4.11 -2.13 5.66
N GLY A 501 4.68 -2.78 6.67
CA GLY A 501 5.78 -3.75 6.50
C GLY A 501 5.37 -4.93 5.62
N ILE A 502 4.15 -5.45 5.81
CA ILE A 502 3.61 -6.54 4.99
C ILE A 502 3.35 -6.07 3.55
N ALA A 503 2.79 -4.88 3.36
CA ALA A 503 2.56 -4.31 2.03
C ALA A 503 3.88 -4.17 1.26
N ILE A 504 4.95 -3.70 1.91
CA ILE A 504 6.30 -3.63 1.32
C ILE A 504 6.81 -5.04 0.93
N ALA A 505 6.67 -6.04 1.80
CA ALA A 505 7.08 -7.41 1.50
C ALA A 505 6.34 -7.99 0.29
N THR A 506 5.03 -7.74 0.17
CA THR A 506 4.26 -8.16 -1.03
C THR A 506 4.75 -7.46 -2.29
N ALA A 507 5.11 -6.18 -2.19
CA ALA A 507 5.65 -5.40 -3.31
C ALA A 507 6.90 -6.04 -3.87
N VAL A 508 7.83 -6.43 -2.99
CA VAL A 508 9.11 -7.01 -3.42
C VAL A 508 8.90 -8.39 -4.04
N LEU A 509 8.06 -9.23 -3.45
CA LEU A 509 7.72 -10.55 -4.00
C LEU A 509 7.04 -10.41 -5.37
N ALA A 510 6.03 -9.55 -5.47
CA ALA A 510 5.31 -9.30 -6.72
C ALA A 510 6.24 -8.70 -7.80
N ALA A 511 7.06 -7.71 -7.44
CA ALA A 511 8.02 -7.10 -8.36
C ALA A 511 9.07 -8.11 -8.85
N THR A 512 9.57 -8.96 -7.96
CA THR A 512 10.52 -10.03 -8.32
C THR A 512 9.86 -11.04 -9.26
N ALA A 513 8.60 -11.42 -9.00
CA ALA A 513 7.84 -12.27 -9.89
C ALA A 513 7.61 -11.62 -11.27
N LEU A 514 7.24 -10.34 -11.30
CA LEU A 514 6.98 -9.60 -12.54
C LEU A 514 8.20 -9.49 -13.46
N PHE A 515 9.44 -9.68 -12.97
CA PHE A 515 10.60 -9.85 -13.86
C PHE A 515 10.48 -11.07 -14.78
N GLY A 516 9.85 -12.15 -14.31
CA GLY A 516 9.53 -13.29 -15.15
C GLY A 516 8.60 -12.90 -16.29
N SER A 517 7.50 -12.20 -15.98
CA SER A 517 6.57 -11.68 -16.99
C SER A 517 7.25 -10.69 -17.95
N TYR A 518 8.13 -9.83 -17.44
CA TYR A 518 8.90 -8.88 -18.24
C TYR A 518 9.83 -9.59 -19.23
N THR A 519 10.60 -10.57 -18.76
CA THR A 519 11.51 -11.35 -19.63
C THR A 519 10.74 -12.18 -20.66
N ASP A 520 9.60 -12.76 -20.28
CA ASP A 520 8.74 -13.50 -21.19
C ASP A 520 8.14 -12.60 -22.29
N ALA A 521 7.62 -11.43 -21.92
CA ALA A 521 7.10 -10.45 -22.89
C ALA A 521 8.16 -10.03 -23.93
N ILE A 522 9.42 -9.88 -23.51
CA ILE A 522 10.53 -9.57 -24.42
C ILE A 522 10.86 -10.75 -25.32
N LYS A 523 10.93 -11.97 -24.77
CA LYS A 523 11.20 -13.19 -25.55
C LYS A 523 10.16 -13.36 -26.66
N GLN A 524 8.88 -13.22 -26.32
CA GLN A 524 7.79 -13.32 -27.29
C GLN A 524 7.88 -12.24 -28.37
N ALA A 525 8.11 -10.98 -27.98
CA ALA A 525 8.24 -9.88 -28.93
C ALA A 525 9.45 -10.05 -29.87
N LEU A 526 10.59 -10.54 -29.36
CA LEU A 526 11.78 -10.82 -30.18
C LEU A 526 11.53 -11.97 -31.15
N LEU A 527 10.90 -13.05 -30.69
CA LEU A 527 10.51 -14.18 -31.54
C LEU A 527 9.58 -13.73 -32.68
N GLY A 528 8.59 -12.89 -32.37
CA GLY A 528 7.70 -12.29 -33.37
C GLY A 528 8.44 -11.40 -34.38
N ALA A 529 9.52 -10.74 -33.96
CA ALA A 529 10.42 -9.97 -34.83
C ALA A 529 11.49 -10.82 -35.54
N GLY A 530 11.48 -12.15 -35.37
CA GLY A 530 12.45 -13.08 -35.96
C GLY A 530 13.86 -13.01 -35.35
N GLN A 531 13.98 -12.48 -34.14
CA GLN A 531 15.25 -12.33 -33.40
C GLN A 531 15.32 -13.33 -32.25
N ALA A 532 16.52 -13.79 -31.94
CA ALA A 532 16.77 -14.63 -30.77
C ALA A 532 16.93 -13.77 -29.51
N PHE A 533 16.45 -14.27 -28.38
CA PHE A 533 16.74 -13.68 -27.07
C PHE A 533 18.21 -13.91 -26.72
N ALA A 534 18.91 -12.85 -26.33
CA ALA A 534 20.31 -12.91 -25.90
C ALA A 534 20.42 -12.65 -24.40
N ASP A 535 20.75 -13.68 -23.62
CA ASP A 535 20.96 -13.54 -22.16
C ASP A 535 22.07 -12.53 -21.81
N ALA A 536 23.03 -12.33 -22.73
CA ALA A 536 24.11 -11.36 -22.60
C ALA A 536 23.61 -9.91 -22.41
N ASP A 537 22.40 -9.58 -22.89
CA ASP A 537 21.82 -8.24 -22.75
C ASP A 537 21.28 -7.95 -21.33
N PHE A 538 21.30 -8.96 -20.44
CA PHE A 538 20.77 -8.90 -19.07
C PHE A 538 21.84 -9.13 -17.98
N VAL A 539 23.12 -9.14 -18.33
CA VAL A 539 24.22 -9.34 -17.37
C VAL A 539 24.50 -8.09 -16.54
N VAL A 540 24.51 -8.23 -15.20
CA VAL A 540 24.63 -7.10 -14.26
C VAL A 540 25.87 -6.24 -14.48
N TYR A 541 26.99 -6.81 -14.94
CA TYR A 541 28.22 -6.07 -15.24
C TYR A 541 28.19 -5.29 -16.56
N GLY A 542 27.10 -5.41 -17.34
CA GLY A 542 26.85 -4.62 -18.53
C GLY A 542 26.70 -3.13 -18.17
N PRO A 543 27.45 -2.21 -18.81
CA PRO A 543 27.41 -0.78 -18.46
C PRO A 543 26.00 -0.16 -18.51
N GLY A 544 25.19 -0.54 -19.50
CA GLY A 544 23.81 -0.06 -19.61
C GLY A 544 22.92 -0.49 -18.45
N ILE A 545 23.11 -1.71 -17.94
CA ILE A 545 22.35 -2.24 -16.79
C ILE A 545 22.75 -1.52 -15.50
N LEU A 546 24.05 -1.30 -15.30
CA LEU A 546 24.56 -0.52 -14.16
C LEU A 546 24.00 0.92 -14.17
N VAL A 547 23.97 1.56 -15.33
CA VAL A 547 23.35 2.89 -15.49
C VAL A 547 21.86 2.84 -15.16
N GLY A 548 21.14 1.86 -15.69
CA GLY A 548 19.73 1.61 -15.37
C GLY A 548 19.51 1.48 -13.86
N LEU A 549 20.32 0.64 -13.20
CA LEU A 549 20.26 0.39 -11.76
C LEU A 549 20.44 1.66 -10.93
N ILE A 550 21.43 2.49 -11.27
CA ILE A 550 21.66 3.78 -10.61
C ILE A 550 20.45 4.71 -10.81
N ILE A 551 19.89 4.78 -12.01
CA ILE A 551 18.70 5.60 -12.29
C ILE A 551 17.50 5.10 -11.48
N GLY A 552 17.29 3.79 -11.41
CA GLY A 552 16.21 3.18 -10.62
C GLY A 552 16.31 3.54 -9.14
N ALA A 553 17.51 3.44 -8.57
CA ALA A 553 17.76 3.86 -7.21
C ALA A 553 17.55 5.37 -7.01
N ALA A 554 18.00 6.19 -7.96
CA ALA A 554 17.83 7.65 -7.91
C ALA A 554 16.35 8.06 -7.95
N VAL A 555 15.50 7.35 -8.70
CA VAL A 555 14.05 7.65 -8.76
C VAL A 555 13.38 7.41 -7.42
N VAL A 556 13.73 6.35 -6.69
CA VAL A 556 13.19 6.09 -5.35
C VAL A 556 13.54 7.25 -4.40
N PHE A 557 14.80 7.69 -4.38
CA PHE A 557 15.23 8.81 -3.54
C PHE A 557 14.55 10.13 -3.93
N MET A 558 14.42 10.39 -5.24
CA MET A 558 13.73 11.58 -5.74
C MET A 558 12.25 11.55 -5.35
N PHE A 559 11.59 10.41 -5.50
CA PHE A 559 10.19 10.24 -5.14
C PHE A 559 9.96 10.50 -3.64
N SER A 560 10.76 9.88 -2.77
CA SER A 560 10.68 10.10 -1.32
C SER A 560 10.88 11.57 -0.97
N GLY A 561 11.89 12.23 -1.56
CA GLY A 561 12.15 13.64 -1.33
C GLY A 561 11.02 14.55 -1.82
N LEU A 562 10.39 14.25 -2.96
CA LEU A 562 9.23 14.99 -3.46
C LEU A 562 8.02 14.84 -2.55
N ALA A 563 7.77 13.62 -2.07
CA ALA A 563 6.66 13.32 -1.16
C ALA A 563 6.81 14.05 0.19
N VAL A 564 7.99 13.97 0.82
CA VAL A 564 8.25 14.67 2.09
C VAL A 564 8.12 16.19 1.91
N ASN A 565 8.73 16.76 0.87
CA ASN A 565 8.64 18.20 0.62
C ASN A 565 7.21 18.67 0.30
N ALA A 566 6.37 17.83 -0.30
CA ALA A 566 4.97 18.15 -0.55
C ALA A 566 4.21 18.34 0.77
N VAL A 567 4.40 17.44 1.74
CA VAL A 567 3.83 17.58 3.09
C VAL A 567 4.34 18.85 3.76
N THR A 568 5.66 19.11 3.74
CA THR A 568 6.24 20.30 4.36
C THR A 568 5.63 21.61 3.83
N ARG A 569 5.42 21.71 2.52
CA ARG A 569 4.80 22.91 1.93
C ARG A 569 3.34 23.07 2.37
N ALA A 570 2.57 21.98 2.33
CA ALA A 570 1.15 22.00 2.70
C ALA A 570 0.97 22.28 4.21
N ALA A 571 1.75 21.60 5.07
CA ALA A 571 1.76 21.84 6.51
C ALA A 571 2.10 23.30 6.85
N GLY A 572 3.07 23.89 6.15
CA GLY A 572 3.41 25.31 6.30
C GLY A 572 2.22 26.23 6.04
N ALA A 573 1.44 25.97 4.99
CA ALA A 573 0.22 26.73 4.70
C ALA A 573 -0.84 26.57 5.80
N ILE A 574 -0.98 25.38 6.37
CA ILE A 574 -1.92 25.12 7.48
C ILE A 574 -1.49 25.85 8.75
N VAL A 575 -0.20 25.81 9.09
CA VAL A 575 0.35 26.51 10.26
C VAL A 575 0.03 28.00 10.21
N PHE A 576 0.26 28.66 9.06
CA PHE A 576 -0.07 30.09 8.91
C PHE A 576 -1.57 30.36 8.99
N GLU A 577 -2.41 29.48 8.43
CA GLU A 577 -3.86 29.62 8.51
C GLU A 577 -4.39 29.46 9.95
N VAL A 578 -3.91 28.46 10.71
CA VAL A 578 -4.31 28.28 12.12
C VAL A 578 -3.83 29.46 12.96
N ARG A 579 -2.59 29.94 12.75
CA ARG A 579 -2.08 31.15 13.41
C ARG A 579 -2.92 32.40 13.07
N ARG A 580 -3.31 32.57 11.81
CA ARG A 580 -4.18 33.65 11.36
C ARG A 580 -5.51 33.61 12.11
N GLN A 581 -6.17 32.46 12.16
CA GLN A 581 -7.45 32.32 12.86
C GLN A 581 -7.33 32.62 14.36
N PHE A 582 -6.31 32.12 15.05
CA PHE A 582 -6.11 32.43 16.46
C PHE A 582 -5.81 33.92 16.72
N ARG A 583 -5.10 34.59 15.80
CA ARG A 583 -4.79 36.02 15.90
C ARG A 583 -5.99 36.91 15.60
N GLU A 584 -6.74 36.60 14.55
CA GLU A 584 -7.84 37.42 14.04
C GLU A 584 -9.17 37.15 14.75
N ASN A 585 -9.34 35.95 15.32
CA ASN A 585 -10.53 35.55 16.08
C ASN A 585 -10.16 35.08 17.50
N PRO A 586 -9.79 35.99 18.42
CA PRO A 586 -9.40 35.62 19.80
C PRO A 586 -10.47 34.81 20.55
N GLY A 587 -11.76 35.02 20.23
CA GLY A 587 -12.88 34.29 20.83
C GLY A 587 -12.86 32.78 20.60
N ILE A 588 -12.02 32.27 19.70
CA ILE A 588 -11.75 30.83 19.53
C ILE A 588 -11.06 30.27 20.78
N MET A 589 -10.04 30.96 21.31
CA MET A 589 -9.31 30.49 22.49
C MET A 589 -10.18 30.50 23.75
N ASP A 590 -11.13 31.44 23.81
CA ASP A 590 -12.13 31.57 24.86
C ASP A 590 -13.31 30.59 24.70
N GLY A 591 -13.36 29.82 23.61
CA GLY A 591 -14.44 28.87 23.30
C GLY A 591 -15.78 29.52 22.92
N THR A 592 -15.82 30.82 22.68
CA THR A 592 -17.04 31.58 22.34
C THR A 592 -17.34 31.57 20.84
N THR A 593 -16.31 31.35 20.00
CA THR A 593 -16.40 31.35 18.54
C THR A 593 -15.89 30.02 17.99
N LYS A 594 -16.61 29.44 17.02
CA LYS A 594 -16.18 28.21 16.34
C LYS A 594 -15.08 28.53 15.29
N PRO A 595 -14.01 27.71 15.18
CA PRO A 595 -13.01 27.86 14.13
C PRO A 595 -13.55 27.61 12.71
N GLU A 596 -12.83 28.11 11.70
CA GLU A 596 -13.19 27.93 10.29
C GLU A 596 -12.63 26.61 9.71
N TYR A 597 -13.18 25.46 10.13
CA TYR A 597 -12.70 24.12 9.71
C TYR A 597 -12.68 23.93 8.18
N GLY A 598 -13.74 24.39 7.50
CA GLY A 598 -13.88 24.21 6.05
C GLY A 598 -12.77 24.90 5.23
N ARG A 599 -12.17 25.97 5.78
CA ARG A 599 -11.06 26.67 5.14
C ARG A 599 -9.80 25.80 5.13
N VAL A 600 -9.48 25.17 6.27
CA VAL A 600 -8.32 24.27 6.40
C VAL A 600 -8.48 23.05 5.50
N VAL A 601 -9.68 22.43 5.49
CA VAL A 601 -9.99 21.29 4.61
C VAL A 601 -9.82 21.65 3.12
N ASP A 602 -10.26 22.83 2.66
CA ASP A 602 -10.08 23.25 1.26
C ASP A 602 -8.61 23.49 0.89
N ILE A 603 -7.81 24.06 1.80
CA ILE A 603 -6.35 24.22 1.59
C ILE A 603 -5.68 22.86 1.45
N CYS A 604 -5.87 21.95 2.43
CA CYS A 604 -5.33 20.59 2.37
C CYS A 604 -5.74 19.86 1.08
N THR A 605 -7.01 20.00 0.66
CA THR A 605 -7.53 19.37 -0.55
C THR A 605 -6.86 19.91 -1.82
N LYS A 606 -6.73 21.24 -1.93
CA LYS A 606 -6.14 21.87 -3.12
C LYS A 606 -4.66 21.51 -3.23
N ASP A 607 -3.93 21.58 -2.13
CA ASP A 607 -2.49 21.37 -2.12
C ASP A 607 -2.12 19.91 -2.33
N SER A 608 -2.78 18.98 -1.64
CA SER A 608 -2.56 17.53 -1.85
C SER A 608 -2.74 17.11 -3.30
N LEU A 609 -3.84 17.50 -3.96
CA LEU A 609 -4.08 17.18 -5.37
C LEU A 609 -3.08 17.85 -6.32
N ARG A 610 -2.58 19.04 -5.99
CA ARG A 610 -1.60 19.76 -6.81
C ARG A 610 -0.21 19.18 -6.69
N GLU A 611 0.17 18.73 -5.50
CA GLU A 611 1.49 18.17 -5.23
C GLU A 611 1.60 16.68 -5.64
N LEU A 612 0.48 15.95 -5.64
CA LEU A 612 0.32 14.59 -6.16
C LEU A 612 0.81 14.37 -7.60
N ALA A 613 0.66 15.37 -8.46
CA ALA A 613 0.92 15.22 -9.90
C ALA A 613 2.39 14.91 -10.21
N THR A 614 3.33 15.52 -9.49
CA THR A 614 4.76 15.37 -9.77
C THR A 614 5.27 13.96 -9.46
N PRO A 615 5.04 13.39 -8.26
CA PRO A 615 5.44 12.00 -7.98
C PRO A 615 4.76 11.00 -8.91
N GLY A 616 3.49 11.21 -9.27
CA GLY A 616 2.78 10.31 -10.19
C GLY A 616 3.33 10.32 -11.62
N LEU A 617 3.66 11.50 -12.17
CA LEU A 617 4.32 11.62 -13.46
C LEU A 617 5.71 10.97 -13.46
N LEU A 618 6.47 11.15 -12.38
CA LEU A 618 7.77 10.50 -12.21
C LEU A 618 7.65 8.97 -12.24
N ALA A 619 6.69 8.40 -11.50
CA ALA A 619 6.46 6.96 -11.42
C ALA A 619 6.14 6.32 -12.78
N VAL A 620 5.32 6.98 -13.60
CA VAL A 620 4.88 6.44 -14.90
C VAL A 620 5.91 6.71 -16.00
N LEU A 621 6.48 7.91 -16.07
CA LEU A 621 7.33 8.32 -17.20
C LEU A 621 8.79 7.88 -17.06
N ALA A 622 9.29 7.63 -15.84
CA ALA A 622 10.66 7.18 -15.65
C ALA A 622 10.97 5.82 -16.31
N PRO A 623 10.19 4.74 -16.11
CA PRO A 623 10.42 3.49 -16.82
C PRO A 623 10.26 3.65 -18.34
N ILE A 624 9.38 4.52 -18.82
CA ILE A 624 9.22 4.84 -20.25
C ILE A 624 10.49 5.52 -20.79
N ALA A 625 11.01 6.52 -20.09
CA ALA A 625 12.23 7.22 -20.47
C ALA A 625 13.43 6.28 -20.56
N VAL A 626 13.62 5.40 -19.57
CA VAL A 626 14.72 4.42 -19.54
C VAL A 626 14.53 3.36 -20.62
N GLY A 627 13.33 2.79 -20.74
CA GLY A 627 13.02 1.72 -21.67
C GLY A 627 13.17 2.12 -23.13
N PHE A 628 12.55 3.23 -23.55
CA PHE A 628 12.71 3.72 -24.91
C PHE A 628 14.10 4.35 -25.12
N GLY A 629 14.69 5.01 -24.11
CA GLY A 629 15.99 5.67 -24.25
C GLY A 629 17.17 4.70 -24.36
N LEU A 630 17.23 3.72 -23.45
CA LEU A 630 18.38 2.85 -23.24
C LEU A 630 18.11 1.38 -23.64
N GLY A 631 16.84 0.97 -23.72
CA GLY A 631 16.44 -0.39 -24.11
C GLY A 631 16.04 -1.29 -22.93
N VAL A 632 15.73 -2.55 -23.26
CA VAL A 632 15.13 -3.51 -22.32
C VAL A 632 16.08 -4.03 -21.23
N GLY A 633 17.38 -4.17 -21.52
CA GLY A 633 18.39 -4.56 -20.53
C GLY A 633 18.57 -3.50 -19.44
N PRO A 634 18.87 -2.23 -19.81
CA PRO A 634 18.94 -1.12 -18.86
C PRO A 634 17.65 -0.90 -18.07
N LEU A 635 16.48 -1.11 -18.68
CA LEU A 635 15.20 -1.07 -17.97
C LEU A 635 15.09 -2.17 -16.90
N ALA A 636 15.57 -3.38 -17.15
CA ALA A 636 15.67 -4.41 -16.11
C ALA A 636 16.58 -3.96 -14.96
N GLY A 637 17.73 -3.35 -15.28
CA GLY A 637 18.62 -2.73 -14.29
C GLY A 637 17.89 -1.69 -13.43
N TYR A 638 17.11 -0.81 -14.08
CA TYR A 638 16.28 0.20 -13.42
C TYR A 638 15.28 -0.39 -12.43
N LEU A 639 14.55 -1.43 -12.84
CA LEU A 639 13.62 -2.11 -11.94
C LEU A 639 14.35 -2.74 -10.75
N ALA A 640 15.51 -3.37 -10.97
CA ALA A 640 16.29 -3.98 -9.91
C ALA A 640 16.81 -2.94 -8.90
N GLY A 641 17.32 -1.81 -9.39
CA GLY A 641 17.76 -0.69 -8.55
C GLY A 641 16.61 -0.07 -7.75
N ALA A 642 15.44 0.08 -8.38
CA ALA A 642 14.24 0.59 -7.72
C ALA A 642 13.70 -0.36 -6.64
N ILE A 643 13.72 -1.67 -6.87
CA ILE A 643 13.29 -2.66 -5.86
C ILE A 643 14.27 -2.69 -4.69
N ALA A 644 15.58 -2.77 -4.95
CA ALA A 644 16.59 -2.86 -3.90
C ALA A 644 16.59 -1.62 -3.00
N SER A 645 16.65 -0.43 -3.59
CA SER A 645 16.61 0.83 -2.84
C SER A 645 15.23 1.11 -2.23
N GLY A 646 14.16 0.78 -2.95
CA GLY A 646 12.78 0.97 -2.51
C GLY A 646 12.42 0.13 -1.30
N THR A 647 12.86 -1.13 -1.24
CA THR A 647 12.66 -2.00 -0.07
C THR A 647 13.28 -1.38 1.18
N LEU A 648 14.54 -0.98 1.09
CA LEU A 648 15.26 -0.38 2.22
C LEU A 648 14.64 0.96 2.63
N MET A 649 14.37 1.83 1.65
CA MET A 649 13.81 3.16 1.90
C MET A 649 12.39 3.11 2.49
N ALA A 650 11.54 2.23 1.99
CA ALA A 650 10.16 2.10 2.49
C ALA A 650 10.13 1.64 3.95
N VAL A 651 10.91 0.62 4.30
CA VAL A 651 10.99 0.11 5.68
C VAL A 651 11.63 1.13 6.60
N PHE A 652 12.71 1.78 6.17
CA PHE A 652 13.38 2.84 6.92
C PHE A 652 12.39 3.95 7.30
N LEU A 653 11.68 4.51 6.32
CA LEU A 653 10.73 5.60 6.55
C LEU A 653 9.56 5.17 7.43
N ALA A 654 8.97 3.99 7.16
CA ALA A 654 7.82 3.49 7.91
C ALA A 654 8.16 3.23 9.39
N ASN A 655 9.27 2.55 9.66
CA ASN A 655 9.63 2.15 11.02
C ASN A 655 10.24 3.29 11.83
N SER A 656 11.01 4.21 11.21
CA SER A 656 11.45 5.42 11.91
C SER A 656 10.26 6.24 12.41
N GLY A 657 9.28 6.51 11.54
CA GLY A 657 8.08 7.24 11.94
C GLY A 657 7.25 6.52 12.99
N GLY A 658 7.03 5.20 12.84
CA GLY A 658 6.32 4.42 13.86
C GLY A 658 7.02 4.39 15.21
N ALA A 659 8.36 4.39 15.23
CA ALA A 659 9.14 4.43 16.47
C ALA A 659 9.07 5.80 17.16
N TRP A 660 9.07 6.90 16.40
CA TRP A 660 8.90 8.25 16.97
C TRP A 660 7.52 8.46 17.56
N ASP A 661 6.47 8.04 16.87
CA ASP A 661 5.08 8.14 17.33
C ASP A 661 4.87 7.38 18.64
N ASN A 662 5.28 6.12 18.68
CA ASN A 662 5.13 5.31 19.88
C ASN A 662 6.08 5.75 21.01
N ALA A 663 7.19 6.42 20.70
CA ALA A 663 8.01 7.07 21.72
C ALA A 663 7.30 8.30 22.32
N LYS A 664 6.56 9.09 21.51
CA LYS A 664 5.68 10.17 21.98
C LYS A 664 4.60 9.61 22.90
N LYS A 665 3.85 8.60 22.46
CA LYS A 665 2.79 7.95 23.27
C LYS A 665 3.33 7.39 24.59
N LEU A 666 4.53 6.80 24.59
CA LEU A 666 5.19 6.33 25.81
C LEU A 666 5.43 7.45 26.83
N VAL A 667 5.82 8.64 26.37
CA VAL A 667 5.97 9.83 27.23
C VAL A 667 4.62 10.37 27.68
N GLU A 668 3.60 10.35 26.81
CA GLU A 668 2.23 10.74 27.15
C GLU A 668 1.60 9.87 28.26
N ASP A 669 1.95 8.59 28.31
CA ASP A 669 1.58 7.63 29.35
C ASP A 669 2.28 7.89 30.71
N GLY A 670 3.07 8.95 30.82
CA GLY A 670 3.69 9.39 32.08
C GLY A 670 5.16 9.01 32.23
N HIS A 671 5.78 8.35 31.24
CA HIS A 671 7.22 8.12 31.26
C HIS A 671 7.99 9.43 30.98
N HIS A 672 9.21 9.53 31.52
CA HIS A 672 10.14 10.61 31.22
C HIS A 672 9.63 12.05 31.48
N GLY A 673 8.59 12.22 32.30
CA GLY A 673 8.07 13.54 32.69
C GLY A 673 6.61 13.78 32.30
N GLY A 674 6.01 12.94 31.45
CA GLY A 674 4.60 13.07 31.10
C GLY A 674 4.28 14.23 30.14
N LYS A 675 2.99 14.41 29.85
CA LYS A 675 2.47 15.50 28.99
C LYS A 675 2.90 16.87 29.51
N GLY A 676 3.34 17.73 28.58
CA GLY A 676 3.77 19.11 28.87
C GLY A 676 5.22 19.27 29.35
N SER A 677 5.98 18.17 29.48
CA SER A 677 7.41 18.21 29.80
C SER A 677 8.29 18.55 28.57
N ASP A 678 9.55 18.93 28.81
CA ASP A 678 10.54 19.13 27.73
C ASP A 678 10.76 17.85 26.91
N ALA A 679 10.69 16.68 27.57
CA ALA A 679 10.76 15.37 26.92
C ALA A 679 9.56 15.13 25.98
N HIS A 680 8.37 15.57 26.39
CA HIS A 680 7.16 15.52 25.55
C HIS A 680 7.32 16.43 24.33
N ALA A 681 7.78 17.68 24.51
CA ALA A 681 8.05 18.57 23.39
C ALA A 681 9.09 17.98 22.41
N ALA A 682 10.15 17.36 22.93
CA ALA A 682 11.18 16.72 22.10
C ALA A 682 10.65 15.53 21.28
N THR A 683 9.74 14.73 21.85
CA THR A 683 9.14 13.59 21.16
C THR A 683 8.10 14.01 20.12
N ILE A 684 7.34 15.09 20.36
CA ILE A 684 6.45 15.70 19.35
C ILE A 684 7.26 16.13 18.11
N ILE A 685 8.44 16.72 18.29
CA ILE A 685 9.31 17.07 17.15
C ILE A 685 9.78 15.81 16.40
N GLY A 686 10.10 14.72 17.11
CA GLY A 686 10.42 13.44 16.47
C GLY A 686 9.26 12.89 15.64
N ASP A 687 8.05 12.91 16.20
CA ASP A 687 6.85 12.39 15.56
C ASP A 687 6.45 13.22 14.31
N THR A 688 6.45 14.54 14.42
CA THR A 688 6.18 15.45 13.28
C THR A 688 7.21 15.37 12.15
N VAL A 689 8.44 14.94 12.45
CA VAL A 689 9.43 14.54 11.42
C VAL A 689 9.06 13.18 10.80
N GLY A 690 8.56 12.26 11.61
CA GLY A 690 8.14 10.91 11.25
C GLY A 690 6.85 10.81 10.45
N ASP A 691 5.92 11.74 10.60
CA ASP A 691 4.63 11.76 9.91
C ASP A 691 4.73 11.69 8.38
N PRO A 692 5.46 12.59 7.69
CA PRO A 692 5.65 12.47 6.26
C PRO A 692 6.41 11.19 5.88
N PHE A 693 7.21 10.62 6.78
CA PHE A 693 7.94 9.38 6.53
C PHE A 693 6.99 8.18 6.55
N LYS A 694 6.22 8.01 7.63
CA LYS A 694 5.40 6.81 7.87
C LYS A 694 4.07 6.81 7.13
N ASP A 695 3.49 7.96 6.78
CA ASP A 695 2.13 8.03 6.21
C ASP A 695 2.06 8.61 4.80
N THR A 696 3.16 9.17 4.29
CA THR A 696 3.21 9.66 2.89
C THR A 696 4.29 8.96 2.09
N ALA A 697 5.57 9.21 2.38
CA ALA A 697 6.67 8.77 1.53
C ALA A 697 6.92 7.26 1.61
N GLY A 698 7.06 6.70 2.82
CA GLY A 698 7.38 5.28 3.04
C GLY A 698 6.36 4.34 2.40
N PRO A 699 5.06 4.44 2.75
CA PRO A 699 4.05 3.57 2.16
C PRO A 699 3.87 3.78 0.67
N ALA A 700 4.06 4.98 0.13
CA ALA A 700 3.89 5.25 -1.30
C ALA A 700 4.99 4.63 -2.19
N ILE A 701 6.13 4.23 -1.62
CA ILE A 701 7.18 3.52 -2.36
C ILE A 701 6.72 2.12 -2.78
N ASN A 702 5.88 1.45 -1.99
CA ASN A 702 5.32 0.14 -2.34
C ASN A 702 4.55 0.18 -3.69
N PRO A 703 3.46 0.97 -3.83
CA PRO A 703 2.74 1.07 -5.09
C PRO A 703 3.60 1.71 -6.20
N LEU A 704 4.57 2.58 -5.88
CA LEU A 704 5.55 3.08 -6.86
C LEU A 704 6.31 1.91 -7.53
N ILE A 705 6.88 0.99 -6.73
CA ILE A 705 7.63 -0.17 -7.25
C ILE A 705 6.75 -0.99 -8.20
N LYS A 706 5.51 -1.28 -7.81
CA LYS A 706 4.60 -2.10 -8.62
C LYS A 706 4.14 -1.39 -9.89
N VAL A 707 3.79 -0.10 -9.80
CA VAL A 707 3.44 0.71 -10.98
C VAL A 707 4.60 0.74 -11.97
N MET A 708 5.83 0.96 -11.52
CA MET A 708 6.99 0.99 -12.42
C MET A 708 7.22 -0.36 -13.11
N ASN A 709 7.06 -1.47 -12.39
CA ASN A 709 7.16 -2.82 -12.96
C ASN A 709 6.05 -3.09 -13.98
N LEU A 710 4.80 -2.76 -13.66
CA LEU A 710 3.67 -2.97 -14.58
C LEU A 710 3.80 -2.12 -15.84
N VAL A 711 4.21 -0.85 -15.71
CA VAL A 711 4.51 0.00 -16.87
C VAL A 711 5.61 -0.64 -17.72
N ALA A 712 6.69 -1.12 -17.10
CA ALA A 712 7.79 -1.76 -17.81
C ALA A 712 7.35 -3.01 -18.58
N VAL A 713 6.53 -3.88 -17.98
CA VAL A 713 5.95 -5.07 -18.64
C VAL A 713 5.10 -4.65 -19.84
N LEU A 714 4.22 -3.67 -19.67
CA LEU A 714 3.31 -3.21 -20.72
C LEU A 714 4.02 -2.57 -21.93
N ILE A 715 5.12 -1.85 -21.69
CA ILE A 715 5.88 -1.19 -22.78
C ILE A 715 6.96 -2.08 -23.38
N ALA A 716 7.34 -3.19 -22.74
CA ALA A 716 8.45 -4.04 -23.20
C ALA A 716 8.28 -4.51 -24.65
N PRO A 717 7.10 -5.02 -25.09
CA PRO A 717 6.90 -5.41 -26.49
C PRO A 717 7.06 -4.22 -27.45
N ALA A 718 6.53 -3.04 -27.07
CA ALA A 718 6.64 -1.83 -27.90
C ALA A 718 8.09 -1.35 -28.04
N ILE A 719 8.91 -1.47 -26.99
CA ILE A 719 10.35 -1.15 -27.05
C ILE A 719 11.03 -2.10 -28.03
N VAL A 720 10.73 -3.39 -27.98
CA VAL A 720 11.31 -4.40 -28.88
C VAL A 720 10.94 -4.09 -30.34
N THR A 721 9.64 -3.94 -30.66
CA THR A 721 9.17 -3.65 -32.03
C THR A 721 9.80 -2.38 -32.61
N LEU A 722 9.98 -1.34 -31.80
CA LEU A 722 10.59 -0.08 -32.26
C LEU A 722 12.12 -0.12 -32.28
N SER A 723 12.74 -1.16 -31.72
CA SER A 723 14.20 -1.33 -31.67
C SER A 723 14.72 -2.33 -32.70
N VAL A 724 13.95 -3.36 -33.03
CA VAL A 724 14.36 -4.45 -33.92
C VAL A 724 13.22 -4.86 -34.86
N GLY A 725 13.57 -5.38 -36.04
CA GLY A 725 12.60 -5.81 -37.06
C GLY A 725 12.29 -4.75 -38.10
N ALA A 726 11.24 -5.00 -38.92
CA ALA A 726 10.86 -4.14 -40.03
C ALA A 726 10.28 -2.78 -39.59
N ASP A 727 9.66 -2.74 -38.41
CA ASP A 727 9.02 -1.54 -37.84
C ASP A 727 9.97 -0.75 -36.92
N ALA A 728 11.25 -1.11 -36.89
CA ALA A 728 12.24 -0.44 -36.05
C ALA A 728 12.38 1.05 -36.44
N SER A 729 12.18 1.93 -35.45
CA SER A 729 12.27 3.38 -35.65
C SER A 729 13.01 4.03 -34.49
N PRO A 730 14.35 4.18 -34.61
CA PRO A 730 15.17 4.84 -33.60
C PRO A 730 14.73 6.29 -33.32
N ALA A 731 14.19 6.97 -34.34
CA ALA A 731 13.69 8.34 -34.21
C ALA A 731 12.44 8.43 -33.33
N ILE A 732 11.45 7.55 -33.53
CA ILE A 732 10.24 7.50 -32.70
C ILE A 732 10.62 7.11 -31.27
N ARG A 733 11.47 6.10 -31.12
CA ARG A 733 11.98 5.65 -29.83
C ARG A 733 12.68 6.79 -29.06
N ALA A 734 13.59 7.52 -29.71
CA ALA A 734 14.27 8.66 -29.12
C ALA A 734 13.29 9.82 -28.79
N ALA A 735 12.29 10.07 -29.63
CA ALA A 735 11.27 11.10 -29.39
C ALA A 735 10.45 10.79 -28.12
N ILE A 736 10.00 9.54 -27.94
CA ILE A 736 9.27 9.11 -26.73
C ILE A 736 10.15 9.28 -25.48
N ALA A 737 11.41 8.87 -25.55
CA ALA A 737 12.35 8.99 -24.44
C ALA A 737 12.61 10.46 -24.06
N ILE A 738 12.93 11.30 -25.04
CA ILE A 738 13.19 12.74 -24.84
C ILE A 738 11.94 13.43 -24.28
N PHE A 739 10.76 13.15 -24.85
CA PHE A 739 9.51 13.70 -24.35
C PHE A 739 9.28 13.33 -22.88
N SER A 740 9.45 12.05 -22.53
CA SER A 740 9.29 11.57 -21.15
C SER A 740 10.25 12.26 -20.19
N VAL A 741 11.53 12.42 -20.57
CA VAL A 741 12.54 13.14 -19.78
C VAL A 741 12.18 14.61 -19.62
N LEU A 742 11.76 15.30 -20.69
CA LEU A 742 11.38 16.71 -20.64
C LEU A 742 10.17 16.95 -19.73
N VAL A 743 9.18 16.05 -19.74
CA VAL A 743 8.02 16.14 -18.84
C VAL A 743 8.45 15.92 -17.39
N ILE A 744 9.31 14.95 -17.10
CA ILE A 744 9.85 14.73 -15.75
C ILE A 744 10.62 15.96 -15.27
N ILE A 745 11.55 16.49 -16.09
CA ILE A 745 12.33 17.69 -15.76
C ILE A 745 11.39 18.87 -15.51
N GLY A 746 10.40 19.09 -16.39
CA GLY A 746 9.40 20.12 -16.24
C GLY A 746 8.61 19.99 -14.94
N ALA A 747 8.14 18.78 -14.61
CA ALA A 747 7.40 18.51 -13.38
C ALA A 747 8.25 18.76 -12.13
N VAL A 748 9.52 18.32 -12.12
CA VAL A 748 10.45 18.55 -11.01
C VAL A 748 10.80 20.04 -10.87
N ILE A 749 11.05 20.75 -11.97
CA ILE A 749 11.32 22.20 -11.94
C ILE A 749 10.10 22.95 -11.40
N VAL A 750 8.90 22.62 -11.88
CA VAL A 750 7.64 23.21 -11.38
C VAL A 750 7.49 22.92 -9.89
N SER A 751 7.73 21.68 -9.45
CA SER A 751 7.65 21.31 -8.04
C SER A 751 8.66 22.05 -7.16
N LYS A 752 9.89 22.25 -7.63
CA LYS A 752 10.95 22.96 -6.88
C LYS A 752 10.80 24.48 -6.89
N ARG A 753 10.22 25.05 -7.96
CA ARG A 753 9.96 26.50 -8.07
C ARG A 753 8.73 26.94 -7.29
N ARG A 754 7.85 26.02 -6.90
CA ARG A 754 6.78 26.29 -5.94
C ARG A 754 7.44 26.64 -4.61
N GLY A 755 7.59 27.94 -4.35
CA GLY A 755 8.14 28.44 -3.10
C GLY A 755 7.39 27.85 -1.90
N THR A 756 8.11 27.64 -0.80
CA THR A 756 7.48 27.57 0.51
C THR A 756 6.72 28.88 0.71
N ALA A 757 5.40 28.82 0.92
CA ALA A 757 4.54 29.99 1.15
C ALA A 757 4.99 30.86 2.37
N ILE A 758 6.04 30.42 3.07
CA ILE A 758 6.74 31.08 4.17
C ILE A 758 7.29 32.47 3.77
N ALA A 759 7.58 32.72 2.48
CA ALA A 759 8.26 33.94 2.06
C ALA A 759 7.35 35.20 1.98
N GLU A 760 6.03 35.07 1.93
CA GLU A 760 5.15 36.24 1.77
C GLU A 760 4.65 36.84 3.10
N ASP A 761 4.81 36.13 4.23
CA ASP A 761 4.28 36.54 5.55
C ASP A 761 5.36 36.59 6.65
N SER A 762 6.64 36.66 6.27
CA SER A 762 7.69 36.97 7.25
C SER A 762 7.44 38.37 7.81
N PRO A 763 7.21 38.54 9.14
CA PRO A 763 7.14 39.86 9.73
C PRO A 763 8.45 40.58 9.39
N SER A 764 8.35 41.80 8.84
CA SER A 764 9.49 42.72 8.76
C SER A 764 10.20 42.74 10.12
N GLU A 765 11.52 42.87 10.14
CA GLU A 765 12.45 42.85 11.30
C GLU A 765 12.16 43.84 12.47
N GLY A 766 10.92 44.31 12.67
CA GLY A 766 10.52 45.33 13.64
C GLY A 766 9.97 44.82 14.98
N GLU A 767 9.51 43.57 15.11
CA GLU A 767 8.98 43.07 16.39
C GLU A 767 10.01 42.23 17.15
N LYS A 768 11.03 42.92 17.67
CA LYS A 768 11.75 42.39 18.84
C LYS A 768 10.79 42.43 20.02
N VAL A 769 10.26 41.28 20.40
CA VAL A 769 9.63 41.06 21.69
C VAL A 769 10.63 41.49 22.76
N ALA A 770 10.32 42.57 23.45
CA ALA A 770 11.06 43.03 24.60
C ALA A 770 10.90 42.00 25.71
N ASN A 771 11.95 41.20 25.95
CA ASN A 771 12.07 40.41 27.16
C ASN A 771 12.16 41.36 28.36
N GLY A 772 11.03 41.64 28.99
CA GLY A 772 10.95 41.90 30.44
C GLY A 772 10.72 40.55 31.13
N ALA A 773 11.30 40.24 32.29
CA ALA A 773 11.83 41.14 33.31
C ALA A 773 12.89 40.46 34.17
N ALA A 774 13.45 41.31 35.03
CA ALA A 774 14.15 41.03 36.28
C ALA A 774 13.52 39.94 37.16
#